data_AF-A0A511QV36-F1
#
_entry.id   AF-A0A511QV36-F1
#
_cell.length_a   1.000
_cell.length_b   1.000
_cell.length_c   1.000
_cell.angle_alpha   90.00
_cell.angle_beta   90.00
_cell.angle_gamma   90.00
#
_symmetry.space_group_name_H-M   'P 1'
#
loop_
_entity.id
_entity.type
_entity.pdbx_description
1 polymer ?
#
loop_
_entity_poly.entity_id
_entity_poly.type
_entity_poly.pdbx_seq_one_letter_code
_entity_poly.pdbx_strand_id
1 'polypeptide(L)'
;MLATAEWYVLPNLIDKLSDLLEQCLTISQQVAYIEWCARENVRKSLMSVDLSTKETLETQLNHYFDSAIYESSTVNHYFFHQFNETWLVRDKQHQHKMSDVYAVAFWTLLIQAITKTYWYPKRIWVCSNAEAYFRQLFPAANYQLFVERDKTGVELPEGLLNQVVSTKTLAISTPQSIDNWFDLQGTLQLSLKPYLINGRPSIETAASILGMHPRQLQRRLQREQLKYSKVVDELIFESAKKDLVQSQDDIADIAFRYGYRLQTHFSRAFKKYTNLTPTQYREHRSSERKWGDWTRKQRYQRIRDMPEGYFNRLAKERQQDKGYPSFHIAPPFGLLNDPNGLSYFNGEHHIFYQWFPLGPVHGVKHWYHLSTADFIHFSDHGVALYPDQDYDSHGVYSGSGLVNKGELLLFFTGNKRNGDWVREPTQCYAVMDVEGKIAKKGVVVRNSFYTEHFRDPKVWKEGETYYMVVAAQTHEKHGAMALFRADELDNWHHLGPVKTRYSKFGFMWECPDYFELQGRGVMLFSPQGVNGDNEYDYKNIFSVSYLVGDRLNLDTLELQNHQPVVQPDYGFDFYAPQTYLDDQGRRIMLAWIGLPDIDPPSVRHQWAGLLSIPRELNLQGNMLIQSPLKELQDLRQDSYQVSQTVVLDTTTFELEFSTKQDFTLEMSNSKGHDIRFSLHDNKFTLDRSNNSILYAEDYGVIRNAPRLDRQQNIRLFVDNSVLEIFINNGKHTMTSRFFVDDMNSLTLSEGVAATLYPLAGINGLNTAKIQ
;
A
#
# COMPACT_ATOMS: atom_id res chain seq x y z
N MET A 1 10.87 -24.70 -5.97
CA MET A 1 10.05 -25.81 -5.42
C MET A 1 10.87 -26.52 -4.35
N LEU A 2 10.36 -26.51 -3.10
CA LEU A 2 10.86 -27.11 -1.83
C LEU A 2 12.20 -26.51 -1.31
N ALA A 3 12.31 -25.86 -0.14
CA ALA A 3 11.59 -25.89 1.15
C ALA A 3 11.67 -24.47 1.78
N THR A 4 10.61 -23.80 2.27
CA THR A 4 9.79 -24.01 3.49
C THR A 4 10.59 -24.15 4.79
N ALA A 5 10.30 -23.23 5.74
CA ALA A 5 10.60 -23.19 7.18
C ALA A 5 11.71 -22.22 7.67
N GLU A 6 11.30 -21.32 8.58
CA GLU A 6 12.09 -20.73 9.69
C GLU A 6 12.98 -19.47 9.49
N TRP A 7 12.34 -18.32 9.25
CA TRP A 7 12.72 -16.90 9.54
C TRP A 7 12.36 -16.25 10.89
N TYR A 8 11.63 -16.90 11.80
CA TYR A 8 10.79 -16.19 12.78
C TYR A 8 11.49 -15.56 14.01
N VAL A 9 12.82 -15.43 14.01
CA VAL A 9 13.57 -15.02 15.21
C VAL A 9 14.36 -13.72 15.05
N LEU A 10 14.69 -13.32 13.82
CA LEU A 10 15.36 -12.04 13.54
C LEU A 10 14.54 -10.79 13.91
N PRO A 11 13.20 -10.71 13.65
CA PRO A 11 12.45 -9.48 13.88
C PRO A 11 12.48 -9.07 15.36
N ASN A 12 12.19 -9.98 16.28
CA ASN A 12 12.03 -9.62 17.69
C ASN A 12 13.31 -9.09 18.38
N LEU A 13 14.51 -9.58 18.03
CA LEU A 13 15.76 -9.06 18.62
C LEU A 13 16.22 -7.79 17.90
N ILE A 14 15.99 -7.68 16.59
CA ILE A 14 16.30 -6.47 15.81
C ILE A 14 15.37 -5.33 16.20
N ASP A 15 14.07 -5.58 16.31
CA ASP A 15 13.04 -4.61 16.70
C ASP A 15 13.31 -4.12 18.13
N LYS A 16 13.58 -5.03 19.09
CA LYS A 16 13.96 -4.64 20.46
C LYS A 16 15.27 -3.85 20.53
N LEU A 17 16.26 -4.21 19.70
CA LEU A 17 17.50 -3.45 19.62
C LEU A 17 17.26 -2.07 19.01
N SER A 18 16.40 -1.97 18.00
CA SER A 18 15.98 -0.71 17.38
C SER A 18 15.26 0.19 18.38
N ASP A 19 14.25 -0.33 19.08
CA ASP A 19 13.50 0.38 20.12
C ASP A 19 14.42 0.90 21.25
N LEU A 20 15.42 0.11 21.63
CA LEU A 20 16.38 0.47 22.68
C LEU A 20 17.36 1.55 22.21
N LEU A 21 17.78 1.51 20.94
CA LEU A 21 18.56 2.59 20.33
C LEU A 21 17.74 3.88 20.22
N GLU A 22 16.42 3.78 19.95
CA GLU A 22 15.51 4.92 19.89
C GLU A 22 15.35 5.63 21.25
N GLN A 23 15.30 4.86 22.33
CA GLN A 23 15.13 5.39 23.68
C GLN A 23 16.41 6.01 24.27
N CYS A 24 17.59 5.54 23.83
CA CYS A 24 18.86 5.89 24.48
C CYS A 24 19.74 6.83 23.66
N LEU A 25 19.48 7.01 22.37
CA LEU A 25 20.27 7.82 21.46
C LEU A 25 19.37 8.83 20.76
N THR A 26 19.84 10.07 20.58
CA THR A 26 19.17 11.03 19.68
C THR A 26 19.24 10.57 18.23
N ILE A 27 18.36 11.04 17.34
CA ILE A 27 18.34 10.65 15.92
C ILE A 27 19.72 10.82 15.25
N SER A 28 20.47 11.89 15.55
CA SER A 28 21.85 12.06 15.07
C SER A 28 22.84 11.02 15.64
N GLN A 29 22.67 10.61 16.90
CA GLN A 29 23.49 9.56 17.52
C GLN A 29 23.10 8.17 17.03
N GLN A 30 21.81 7.91 16.73
CA GLN A 30 21.34 6.68 16.12
C GLN A 30 21.95 6.51 14.73
N VAL A 31 21.92 7.55 13.89
CA VAL A 31 22.53 7.53 12.55
C VAL A 31 24.05 7.34 12.63
N ALA A 32 24.74 8.06 13.51
CA ALA A 32 26.20 7.90 13.70
C ALA A 32 26.58 6.51 14.26
N TYR A 33 25.72 5.94 15.10
CA TYR A 33 25.92 4.62 15.70
C TYR A 33 25.61 3.49 14.71
N ILE A 34 24.55 3.62 13.91
CA ILE A 34 24.23 2.72 12.79
C ILE A 34 25.33 2.80 11.72
N GLU A 35 25.86 3.98 11.43
CA GLU A 35 27.03 4.16 10.54
C GLU A 35 28.31 3.54 11.12
N TRP A 36 28.54 3.63 12.43
CA TRP A 36 29.65 2.97 13.11
C TRP A 36 29.51 1.44 13.06
N CYS A 37 28.31 0.90 13.31
CA CYS A 37 28.00 -0.53 13.18
C CYS A 37 28.15 -1.03 11.73
N ALA A 38 27.73 -0.22 10.76
CA ALA A 38 27.89 -0.51 9.32
C ALA A 38 29.36 -0.43 8.87
N ARG A 39 30.17 0.46 9.46
CA ARG A 39 31.62 0.55 9.25
C ARG A 39 32.40 -0.58 9.91
N GLU A 40 31.94 -1.09 11.05
CA GLU A 40 32.72 -2.03 11.85
C GLU A 40 32.41 -3.51 11.60
N ASN A 41 31.23 -3.92 11.08
CA ASN A 41 30.92 -5.36 11.15
C ASN A 41 29.82 -6.01 10.27
N VAL A 42 29.28 -5.39 9.21
CA VAL A 42 28.08 -6.00 8.56
C VAL A 42 28.18 -6.28 7.07
N ARG A 43 28.80 -5.42 6.26
CA ARG A 43 28.64 -5.55 4.80
C ARG A 43 29.41 -6.70 4.16
N LYS A 44 30.57 -7.11 4.68
CA LYS A 44 31.29 -8.31 4.19
C LYS A 44 31.02 -9.57 5.01
N SER A 45 30.51 -9.48 6.23
CA SER A 45 30.23 -10.65 7.09
C SER A 45 29.12 -11.55 6.54
N LEU A 46 28.27 -11.00 5.66
CA LEU A 46 27.29 -11.77 4.89
C LEU A 46 27.84 -12.32 3.55
N MET A 47 29.01 -11.85 3.11
CA MET A 47 29.65 -12.23 1.83
C MET A 47 30.94 -13.07 2.00
N SER A 48 31.53 -13.13 3.19
CA SER A 48 32.77 -13.88 3.48
C SER A 48 32.53 -15.29 4.04
N VAL A 49 31.27 -15.62 4.32
CA VAL A 49 30.86 -16.96 4.75
C VAL A 49 30.63 -17.77 3.48
N ASP A 50 31.62 -18.58 3.07
CA ASP A 50 31.42 -19.55 1.99
C ASP A 50 30.54 -20.69 2.50
N LEU A 51 29.23 -20.46 2.45
CA LEU A 51 28.20 -21.37 2.89
C LEU A 51 28.14 -22.68 2.07
N SER A 52 28.98 -22.83 1.04
CA SER A 52 29.03 -24.01 0.18
C SER A 52 29.94 -25.14 0.72
N THR A 53 30.80 -24.85 1.71
CA THR A 53 31.69 -25.85 2.33
C THR A 53 31.03 -26.47 3.58
N LYS A 54 31.30 -27.76 3.84
CA LYS A 54 30.83 -28.46 5.06
C LYS A 54 31.86 -28.27 6.18
N GLU A 55 31.76 -27.16 6.89
CA GLU A 55 32.70 -26.79 7.95
C GLU A 55 32.00 -26.66 9.30
N THR A 56 32.79 -26.64 10.37
CA THR A 56 32.28 -26.41 11.73
C THR A 56 31.93 -24.93 11.93
N LEU A 57 31.05 -24.61 12.89
CA LEU A 57 30.76 -23.23 13.28
C LEU A 57 32.04 -22.49 13.68
N GLU A 58 32.96 -23.15 14.37
CA GLU A 58 34.25 -22.59 14.75
C GLU A 58 35.08 -22.14 13.53
N THR A 59 35.16 -22.98 12.51
CA THR A 59 35.86 -22.66 11.24
C THR A 59 35.21 -21.46 10.54
N GLN A 60 33.88 -21.43 10.47
CA GLN A 60 33.14 -20.33 9.84
C GLN A 60 33.27 -19.00 10.59
N LEU A 61 33.31 -19.04 11.92
CA LEU A 61 33.59 -17.87 12.75
C LEU A 61 35.04 -17.39 12.61
N ASN A 62 36.01 -18.30 12.47
CA ASN A 62 37.40 -17.92 12.18
C ASN A 62 37.54 -17.23 10.81
N HIS A 63 36.84 -17.71 9.77
CA HIS A 63 36.78 -17.01 8.48
C HIS A 63 36.19 -15.59 8.60
N TYR A 64 35.20 -15.42 9.47
CA TYR A 64 34.67 -14.11 9.81
C TYR A 64 35.72 -13.25 10.54
N PHE A 65 36.50 -13.78 11.49
CA PHE A 65 37.55 -13.02 12.18
C PHE A 65 38.66 -12.56 11.23
N ASP A 66 39.14 -13.45 10.36
CA ASP A 66 40.16 -13.12 9.36
C ASP A 66 39.69 -12.00 8.42
N SER A 67 38.41 -11.99 8.08
CA SER A 67 37.79 -10.95 7.26
C SER A 67 37.60 -9.63 8.04
N ALA A 68 37.25 -9.70 9.32
CA ALA A 68 37.03 -8.53 10.17
C ALA A 68 38.35 -7.78 10.49
N ILE A 69 39.47 -8.50 10.63
CA ILE A 69 40.80 -7.93 10.91
C ILE A 69 41.30 -7.01 9.77
N TYR A 70 40.90 -7.26 8.52
CA TYR A 70 41.28 -6.43 7.38
C TYR A 70 40.53 -5.09 7.29
N GLU A 71 39.46 -4.90 8.04
CA GLU A 71 38.54 -3.74 7.91
C GLU A 71 38.56 -2.79 9.12
N SER A 72 38.96 -3.25 10.30
CA SER A 72 39.15 -2.39 11.48
C SER A 72 40.48 -2.68 12.19
N SER A 73 41.40 -1.70 12.19
CA SER A 73 42.70 -1.83 12.86
C SER A 73 42.65 -1.69 14.39
N THR A 74 41.45 -1.58 14.97
CA THR A 74 41.25 -1.26 16.41
C THR A 74 40.40 -2.28 17.17
N VAL A 75 39.92 -3.33 16.49
CA VAL A 75 39.04 -4.35 17.08
C VAL A 75 39.50 -5.74 16.67
N ASN A 76 39.86 -6.55 17.66
CA ASN A 76 40.25 -7.94 17.45
C ASN A 76 39.14 -8.87 17.92
N HIS A 77 38.79 -9.84 17.07
CA HIS A 77 37.88 -10.93 17.39
C HIS A 77 38.68 -12.22 17.44
N TYR A 78 38.55 -13.01 18.49
CA TYR A 78 39.26 -14.28 18.63
C TYR A 78 38.56 -15.20 19.63
N PHE A 79 38.91 -16.49 19.56
CA PHE A 79 38.56 -17.45 20.60
C PHE A 79 39.54 -17.37 21.77
N PHE A 80 39.00 -17.29 22.99
CA PHE A 80 39.75 -17.37 24.23
C PHE A 80 39.34 -18.64 24.97
N HIS A 81 40.30 -19.54 25.20
CA HIS A 81 40.07 -20.79 25.89
C HIS A 81 40.60 -20.70 27.32
N GLN A 82 39.74 -20.97 28.30
CA GLN A 82 40.12 -21.01 29.71
C GLN A 82 39.49 -22.23 30.38
N PHE A 83 40.33 -23.11 30.94
CA PHE A 83 39.91 -24.42 31.44
C PHE A 83 39.17 -25.25 30.36
N ASN A 84 37.87 -25.49 30.53
CA ASN A 84 36.99 -26.20 29.58
C ASN A 84 35.98 -25.28 28.90
N GLU A 85 36.23 -23.96 28.93
CA GLU A 85 35.31 -22.96 28.40
C GLU A 85 35.93 -22.27 27.19
N THR A 86 35.15 -22.16 26.11
CA THR A 86 35.53 -21.42 24.92
C THR A 86 34.70 -20.15 24.83
N TRP A 87 35.38 -19.02 24.75
CA TRP A 87 34.77 -17.70 24.68
C TRP A 87 35.03 -17.08 23.32
N LEU A 88 33.98 -16.60 22.66
CA LEU A 88 34.11 -15.67 21.55
C LEU A 88 34.31 -14.27 22.12
N VAL A 89 35.51 -13.72 21.93
CA VAL A 89 35.94 -12.46 22.55
C VAL A 89 36.15 -11.38 21.52
N ARG A 90 35.73 -10.16 21.88
CA ARG A 90 36.06 -8.91 21.23
C ARG A 90 36.90 -8.04 22.14
N ASP A 91 38.06 -7.67 21.63
CA ASP A 91 39.04 -6.82 22.28
C ASP A 91 39.15 -5.51 21.50
N LYS A 92 38.77 -4.39 22.14
CA LYS A 92 38.73 -3.06 21.54
C LYS A 92 39.21 -2.00 22.53
N GLN A 93 40.11 -1.12 22.09
CA GLN A 93 40.52 0.04 22.88
C GLN A 93 39.42 1.12 22.88
N HIS A 94 38.97 1.48 24.09
CA HIS A 94 37.88 2.42 24.41
C HIS A 94 36.47 1.94 24.01
N GLN A 95 35.66 1.64 25.02
CA GLN A 95 34.37 0.98 24.82
C GLN A 95 33.23 1.77 25.46
N HIS A 96 32.22 2.08 24.64
CA HIS A 96 30.94 2.65 25.08
C HIS A 96 29.98 1.54 25.52
N LYS A 97 29.07 1.81 26.45
CA LYS A 97 28.12 0.81 26.98
C LYS A 97 27.31 0.08 25.91
N MET A 98 26.83 0.83 24.92
CA MET A 98 26.06 0.26 23.80
C MET A 98 26.89 -0.65 22.89
N SER A 99 28.22 -0.45 22.83
CA SER A 99 29.13 -1.27 22.02
C SER A 99 29.11 -2.73 22.46
N ASP A 100 28.94 -2.99 23.76
CA ASP A 100 28.86 -4.35 24.32
C ASP A 100 27.53 -5.01 23.96
N VAL A 101 26.45 -4.26 24.15
CA VAL A 101 25.07 -4.69 23.87
C VAL A 101 24.93 -5.11 22.40
N TYR A 102 25.44 -4.28 21.49
CA TYR A 102 25.38 -4.57 20.06
C TYR A 102 26.25 -5.75 19.66
N ALA A 103 27.49 -5.85 20.16
CA ALA A 103 28.38 -6.96 19.81
C ALA A 103 27.76 -8.32 20.16
N VAL A 104 27.16 -8.41 21.35
CA VAL A 104 26.50 -9.64 21.82
C VAL A 104 25.23 -9.94 21.01
N ALA A 105 24.40 -8.92 20.72
CA ALA A 105 23.20 -9.09 19.90
C ALA A 105 23.57 -9.54 18.47
N PHE A 106 24.59 -8.93 17.88
CA PHE A 106 25.09 -9.27 16.55
C PHE A 106 25.61 -10.71 16.49
N TRP A 107 26.47 -11.14 17.42
CA TRP A 107 26.95 -12.53 17.43
C TRP A 107 25.82 -13.53 17.65
N THR A 108 24.83 -13.19 18.46
CA THR A 108 23.63 -14.01 18.64
C THR A 108 22.93 -14.22 17.31
N LEU A 109 22.67 -13.15 16.56
CA LEU A 109 22.03 -13.23 15.24
C LEU A 109 22.90 -13.99 14.23
N LEU A 110 24.21 -13.73 14.22
CA LEU A 110 25.16 -14.38 13.31
C LEU A 110 25.22 -15.90 13.55
N ILE A 111 25.33 -16.32 14.82
CA ILE A 111 25.41 -17.74 15.18
C ILE A 111 24.08 -18.44 14.88
N GLN A 112 22.94 -17.83 15.19
CA GLN A 112 21.63 -18.38 14.82
C GLN A 112 21.49 -18.50 13.29
N ALA A 113 22.01 -17.52 12.55
CA ALA A 113 21.97 -17.52 11.09
C ALA A 113 22.87 -18.60 10.47
N ILE A 114 24.08 -18.82 11.01
CA ILE A 114 25.01 -19.83 10.52
C ILE A 114 24.52 -21.24 10.89
N THR A 115 24.10 -21.45 12.14
CA THR A 115 23.72 -22.78 12.65
C THR A 115 22.29 -23.19 12.29
N LYS A 116 21.42 -22.24 11.91
CA LYS A 116 19.96 -22.42 11.80
C LYS A 116 19.34 -22.96 13.10
N THR A 117 19.92 -22.63 14.25
CA THR A 117 19.40 -23.04 15.56
C THR A 117 19.03 -21.83 16.40
N TYR A 118 18.05 -22.01 17.29
CA TYR A 118 17.74 -20.99 18.29
C TYR A 118 18.78 -21.04 19.41
N TRP A 119 19.62 -20.00 19.49
CA TRP A 119 20.71 -19.94 20.45
C TRP A 119 20.75 -18.57 21.13
N TYR A 120 20.84 -18.55 22.46
CA TYR A 120 21.20 -17.35 23.22
C TYR A 120 22.42 -17.62 24.10
N PRO A 121 23.28 -16.61 24.31
CA PRO A 121 24.41 -16.75 25.18
C PRO A 121 23.95 -16.96 26.63
N LYS A 122 24.42 -18.03 27.27
CA LYS A 122 24.17 -18.30 28.69
C LYS A 122 25.13 -17.57 29.61
N ARG A 123 26.32 -17.20 29.12
CA ARG A 123 27.30 -16.41 29.86
C ARG A 123 27.90 -15.35 28.97
N ILE A 124 27.91 -14.12 29.49
CA ILE A 124 28.31 -12.91 28.76
C ILE A 124 29.30 -12.14 29.61
N TRP A 125 30.45 -11.80 29.04
CA TRP A 125 31.39 -10.81 29.56
C TRP A 125 31.15 -9.48 28.88
N VAL A 126 31.10 -8.42 29.67
CA VAL A 126 30.99 -7.06 29.14
C VAL A 126 31.93 -6.14 29.89
N CYS A 127 32.54 -5.21 29.16
CA CYS A 127 33.42 -4.21 29.76
C CYS A 127 32.66 -3.19 30.59
N SER A 128 31.40 -2.96 30.24
CA SER A 128 30.61 -1.87 30.77
C SER A 128 29.43 -2.34 31.63
N ASN A 129 29.02 -1.51 32.60
CA ASN A 129 27.83 -1.80 33.39
C ASN A 129 26.56 -1.42 32.58
N ALA A 130 26.09 -2.37 31.78
CA ALA A 130 24.99 -2.27 30.82
C ALA A 130 23.84 -3.26 31.11
N GLU A 131 23.74 -3.77 32.34
CA GLU A 131 22.83 -4.84 32.74
C GLU A 131 21.36 -4.61 32.33
N ALA A 132 20.85 -3.39 32.52
CA ALA A 132 19.47 -3.04 32.21
C ALA A 132 19.11 -3.25 30.73
N TYR A 133 20.07 -3.08 29.82
CA TYR A 133 19.87 -3.24 28.38
C TYR A 133 19.87 -4.71 27.97
N PHE A 134 20.75 -5.51 28.58
CA PHE A 134 20.75 -6.95 28.38
C PHE A 134 19.44 -7.60 28.86
N ARG A 135 18.83 -7.10 29.94
CA ARG A 135 17.53 -7.60 30.43
C ARG A 135 16.36 -7.34 29.46
N GLN A 136 16.47 -6.31 28.62
CA GLN A 136 15.47 -5.99 27.61
C GLN A 136 15.65 -6.87 26.36
N LEU A 137 16.90 -7.12 25.97
CA LEU A 137 17.22 -7.92 24.77
C LEU A 137 17.12 -9.42 25.00
N PHE A 138 17.59 -9.90 26.14
CA PHE A 138 17.64 -11.32 26.48
C PHE A 138 16.72 -11.61 27.67
N PRO A 139 15.91 -12.69 27.63
CA PRO A 139 15.07 -13.07 28.76
C PRO A 139 15.92 -13.29 30.03
N ALA A 140 15.61 -12.56 31.11
CA ALA A 140 16.43 -12.49 32.32
C ALA A 140 16.62 -13.83 33.08
N ALA A 141 15.86 -14.88 32.74
CA ALA A 141 15.94 -16.19 33.37
C ALA A 141 17.08 -17.09 32.84
N ASN A 142 17.80 -16.68 31.78
CA ASN A 142 18.59 -17.61 30.96
C ASN A 142 20.06 -17.22 30.71
N TYR A 143 20.60 -16.17 31.34
CA TYR A 143 22.02 -15.81 31.20
C TYR A 143 22.65 -15.26 32.48
N GLN A 144 23.96 -15.48 32.63
CA GLN A 144 24.82 -14.85 33.63
C GLN A 144 25.63 -13.74 32.96
N LEU A 145 25.54 -12.53 33.49
CA LEU A 145 26.29 -11.37 33.01
C LEU A 145 27.41 -11.04 33.97
N PHE A 146 28.64 -10.97 33.46
CA PHE A 146 29.80 -10.51 34.20
C PHE A 146 30.21 -9.14 33.66
N VAL A 147 29.99 -8.11 34.47
CA VAL A 147 30.32 -6.72 34.13
C VAL A 147 31.75 -6.35 34.54
N GLU A 148 32.23 -5.21 34.05
CA GLU A 148 33.55 -4.65 34.39
C GLU A 148 34.72 -5.58 34.06
N ARG A 149 34.56 -6.36 32.98
CA ARG A 149 35.65 -7.16 32.41
C ARG A 149 36.57 -6.28 31.57
N ASP A 150 37.77 -6.77 31.28
CA ASP A 150 38.70 -6.14 30.36
C ASP A 150 38.24 -6.25 28.90
N LYS A 151 37.38 -7.24 28.60
CA LYS A 151 36.90 -7.56 27.24
C LYS A 151 35.43 -7.97 27.24
N THR A 152 34.82 -7.86 26.06
CA THR A 152 33.44 -8.30 25.83
C THR A 152 33.45 -9.65 25.13
N GLY A 153 32.65 -10.60 25.62
CA GLY A 153 32.64 -11.94 25.05
C GLY A 153 31.40 -12.74 25.39
N VAL A 154 31.14 -13.78 24.60
CA VAL A 154 30.07 -14.75 24.82
C VAL A 154 30.66 -16.14 24.87
N GLU A 155 30.23 -16.94 25.84
CA GLU A 155 30.64 -18.33 25.93
C GLU A 155 29.94 -19.17 24.85
N LEU A 156 30.69 -20.02 24.17
CA LEU A 156 30.20 -20.96 23.17
C LEU A 156 30.39 -22.40 23.66
N PRO A 157 29.30 -23.19 23.79
CA PRO A 157 29.41 -24.60 24.11
C PRO A 157 30.16 -25.38 23.04
N GLU A 158 30.98 -26.35 23.44
CA GLU A 158 31.75 -27.21 22.53
C GLU A 158 30.86 -27.92 21.50
N GLY A 159 29.67 -28.38 21.90
CA GLY A 159 28.71 -29.00 20.98
C GLY A 159 28.16 -28.05 19.90
N LEU A 160 28.14 -26.74 20.17
CA LEU A 160 27.72 -25.72 19.20
C LEU A 160 28.87 -25.37 18.24
N LEU A 161 30.10 -25.25 18.76
CA LEU A 161 31.30 -24.99 17.96
C LEU A 161 31.57 -26.11 16.95
N ASN A 162 31.42 -27.36 17.38
CA ASN A 162 31.65 -28.56 16.56
C ASN A 162 30.48 -28.87 15.60
N GLN A 163 29.41 -28.08 15.60
CA GLN A 163 28.29 -28.29 14.68
C GLN A 163 28.76 -28.05 13.24
N VAL A 164 28.71 -29.10 12.42
CA VAL A 164 28.97 -28.99 10.97
C VAL A 164 27.76 -28.34 10.31
N VAL A 165 27.98 -27.17 9.71
CA VAL A 165 26.94 -26.41 9.03
C VAL A 165 27.04 -26.63 7.51
N SER A 166 25.90 -26.84 6.87
CA SER A 166 25.81 -27.01 5.42
C SER A 166 24.53 -26.35 4.94
N THR A 167 24.65 -25.25 4.22
CA THR A 167 23.50 -24.63 3.58
C THR A 167 23.73 -24.66 2.09
N LYS A 168 22.82 -25.30 1.32
CA LYS A 168 22.78 -25.10 -0.13
C LYS A 168 22.77 -23.60 -0.40
N THR A 169 23.68 -23.16 -1.26
CA THR A 169 23.80 -21.79 -1.75
C THR A 169 22.40 -21.22 -1.95
N LEU A 170 22.05 -20.17 -1.20
CA LEU A 170 20.99 -19.27 -1.60
C LEU A 170 21.42 -18.78 -2.98
N ALA A 171 20.77 -19.28 -4.03
CA ALA A 171 20.85 -18.67 -5.34
C ALA A 171 20.20 -17.30 -5.18
N ILE A 172 21.03 -16.31 -4.84
CA ILE A 172 20.69 -14.91 -4.98
C ILE A 172 20.44 -14.77 -6.48
N SER A 173 19.17 -14.67 -6.88
CA SER A 173 18.81 -14.19 -8.20
C SER A 173 19.61 -12.91 -8.39
N THR A 174 20.47 -12.89 -9.40
CA THR A 174 21.23 -11.70 -9.76
C THR A 174 20.23 -10.55 -9.79
N PRO A 175 20.37 -9.54 -8.92
CA PRO A 175 19.51 -8.37 -9.00
C PRO A 175 19.57 -7.87 -10.44
N GLN A 176 18.40 -7.48 -10.97
CA GLN A 176 18.29 -6.58 -12.11
C GLN A 176 19.48 -5.62 -12.06
N SER A 177 20.34 -5.66 -13.08
CA SER A 177 21.68 -5.06 -13.09
C SER A 177 21.78 -3.80 -12.23
N ILE A 178 22.25 -3.95 -10.99
CA ILE A 178 22.65 -2.83 -10.13
C ILE A 178 24.04 -2.42 -10.62
N ASP A 179 24.11 -1.84 -11.81
CA ASP A 179 25.37 -1.49 -12.44
C ASP A 179 26.10 -0.34 -11.71
N ASN A 180 25.48 0.30 -10.71
CA ASN A 180 26.02 1.50 -10.07
C ASN A 180 26.52 1.32 -8.62
N TRP A 181 26.71 0.10 -8.13
CA TRP A 181 27.25 -0.14 -6.77
C TRP A 181 28.75 -0.47 -6.72
N PHE A 182 29.45 -0.43 -7.85
CA PHE A 182 30.87 -0.78 -7.94
C PHE A 182 31.78 0.30 -8.57
N ASP A 183 31.28 1.52 -8.76
CA ASP A 183 32.11 2.64 -9.14
C ASP A 183 32.42 3.56 -7.94
N LEU A 184 33.46 4.37 -8.09
CA LEU A 184 33.88 5.30 -7.05
C LEU A 184 32.83 6.37 -6.79
N GLN A 185 31.99 6.71 -7.79
CA GLN A 185 30.94 7.71 -7.69
C GLN A 185 29.85 7.28 -6.70
N GLY A 186 29.26 6.09 -6.86
CA GLY A 186 28.24 5.56 -5.94
C GLY A 186 28.76 5.40 -4.51
N THR A 187 30.02 4.97 -4.37
CA THR A 187 30.71 4.87 -3.07
C THR A 187 30.85 6.23 -2.40
N LEU A 188 31.28 7.25 -3.14
CA LEU A 188 31.37 8.63 -2.65
C LEU A 188 30.00 9.20 -2.30
N GLN A 189 28.98 8.94 -3.13
CA GLN A 189 27.63 9.44 -2.91
C GLN A 189 27.03 8.93 -1.60
N LEU A 190 27.09 7.61 -1.37
CA LEU A 190 26.56 7.02 -0.14
C LEU A 190 27.34 7.47 1.10
N SER A 191 28.67 7.52 1.01
CA SER A 191 29.53 7.78 2.17
C SER A 191 29.51 9.25 2.60
N LEU A 192 29.27 10.18 1.67
CA LEU A 192 29.32 11.62 1.95
C LEU A 192 27.97 12.22 2.32
N LYS A 193 26.87 11.61 1.86
CA LYS A 193 25.50 12.11 2.08
C LYS A 193 25.17 12.49 3.54
N PRO A 194 25.54 11.71 4.57
CA PRO A 194 25.27 12.06 5.97
C PRO A 194 26.02 13.31 6.46
N TYR A 195 27.16 13.61 5.84
CA TYR A 195 28.06 14.70 6.24
C TYR A 195 27.72 16.02 5.56
N LEU A 196 26.79 16.02 4.60
CA LEU A 196 26.40 17.21 3.84
C LEU A 196 25.70 18.27 4.70
N ILE A 197 25.04 17.86 5.80
CA ILE A 197 24.37 18.79 6.72
C ILE A 197 25.37 19.69 7.48
N ASN A 198 26.64 19.29 7.52
CA ASN A 198 27.73 20.04 8.13
C ASN A 198 28.49 20.90 7.10
N GLY A 199 27.90 21.11 5.93
CA GLY A 199 28.50 21.84 4.83
C GLY A 199 29.19 20.92 3.80
N ARG A 200 29.88 21.55 2.85
CA ARG A 200 30.49 20.88 1.69
C ARG A 200 31.76 20.12 2.11
N PRO A 201 31.79 18.77 2.06
CA PRO A 201 32.95 18.00 2.50
C PRO A 201 34.15 18.24 1.59
N SER A 202 35.33 18.49 2.15
CA SER A 202 36.58 18.55 1.38
C SER A 202 37.00 17.17 0.89
N ILE A 203 37.89 17.11 -0.11
CA ILE A 203 38.39 15.82 -0.62
C ILE A 203 39.20 15.06 0.45
N GLU A 204 39.83 15.77 1.37
CA GLU A 204 40.53 15.21 2.53
C GLU A 204 39.54 14.58 3.52
N THR A 205 38.42 15.26 3.76
CA THR A 205 37.32 14.75 4.60
C THR A 205 36.73 13.49 3.97
N ALA A 206 36.48 13.51 2.66
CA ALA A 206 35.98 12.35 1.93
C ALA A 206 36.93 11.16 1.97
N ALA A 207 38.24 11.40 1.81
CA ALA A 207 39.24 10.36 1.88
C ALA A 207 39.29 9.73 3.28
N SER A 208 39.21 10.56 4.33
CA SER A 208 39.13 10.10 5.72
C SER A 208 37.87 9.27 5.98
N ILE A 209 36.70 9.71 5.49
CA ILE A 209 35.42 9.00 5.59
C ILE A 209 35.50 7.62 4.92
N LEU A 210 36.23 7.51 3.81
CA LEU A 210 36.41 6.30 3.03
C LEU A 210 37.59 5.43 3.51
N GLY A 211 38.25 5.80 4.61
CA GLY A 211 39.38 5.03 5.16
C GLY A 211 40.59 4.97 4.23
N MET A 212 40.82 6.00 3.39
CA MET A 212 41.93 6.05 2.44
C MET A 212 42.68 7.37 2.44
N HIS A 213 43.90 7.37 1.91
CA HIS A 213 44.71 8.59 1.81
C HIS A 213 44.18 9.52 0.70
N PRO A 214 44.15 10.86 0.85
CA PRO A 214 43.61 11.80 -0.16
C PRO A 214 44.20 11.63 -1.58
N ARG A 215 45.50 11.38 -1.68
CA ARG A 215 46.18 11.09 -2.95
C ARG A 215 45.65 9.82 -3.64
N GLN A 216 45.23 8.81 -2.88
CA GLN A 216 44.67 7.57 -3.42
C GLN A 216 43.26 7.81 -3.97
N LEU A 217 42.44 8.59 -3.27
CA LEU A 217 41.13 9.01 -3.74
C LEU A 217 41.23 9.85 -5.03
N GLN A 218 42.15 10.82 -5.08
CA GLN A 218 42.41 11.62 -6.27
C GLN A 218 42.83 10.79 -7.49
N ARG A 219 43.70 9.79 -7.31
CA ARG A 219 44.11 8.88 -8.39
C ARG A 219 42.95 8.02 -8.89
N ARG A 220 42.08 7.54 -7.99
CA ARG A 220 40.89 6.76 -8.37
C ARG A 220 39.88 7.62 -9.14
N LEU A 221 39.62 8.85 -8.68
CA LEU A 221 38.77 9.82 -9.37
C LEU A 221 39.26 10.12 -10.79
N GLN A 222 40.57 10.32 -10.97
CA GLN A 222 41.15 10.53 -12.29
C GLN A 222 41.02 9.31 -13.22
N ARG A 223 41.21 8.10 -12.69
CA ARG A 223 41.09 6.85 -13.46
C ARG A 223 39.67 6.66 -14.00
N GLU A 224 38.67 7.07 -13.22
CA GLU A 224 37.25 6.98 -13.57
C GLU A 224 36.72 8.26 -14.25
N GLN A 225 37.61 9.20 -14.58
CA GLN A 225 37.27 10.49 -15.23
C GLN A 225 36.24 11.33 -14.44
N LEU A 226 36.21 11.16 -13.12
CA LEU A 226 35.31 11.86 -12.21
C LEU A 226 35.97 13.10 -11.61
N LYS A 227 35.18 14.18 -11.47
CA LYS A 227 35.56 15.34 -10.66
C LYS A 227 34.85 15.28 -9.33
N TYR A 228 35.61 15.26 -8.23
CA TYR A 228 35.07 15.25 -6.87
C TYR A 228 34.02 16.35 -6.64
N SER A 229 34.29 17.56 -7.11
CA SER A 229 33.36 18.69 -6.98
C SER A 229 32.00 18.41 -7.59
N LYS A 230 31.95 17.74 -8.76
CA LYS A 230 30.71 17.40 -9.46
C LYS A 230 29.89 16.37 -8.68
N VAL A 231 30.55 15.34 -8.16
CA VAL A 231 29.90 14.29 -7.34
C VAL A 231 29.28 14.89 -6.07
N VAL A 232 30.00 15.82 -5.43
CA VAL A 232 29.50 16.53 -4.24
C VAL A 232 28.39 17.52 -4.58
N ASP A 233 28.46 18.20 -5.72
CA ASP A 233 27.39 19.11 -6.18
C ASP A 233 26.09 18.34 -6.44
N GLU A 234 26.14 17.20 -7.13
CA GLU A 234 24.98 16.34 -7.38
C GLU A 234 24.32 15.89 -6.07
N LEU A 235 25.13 15.43 -5.12
CA LEU A 235 24.70 15.06 -3.76
C LEU A 235 24.01 16.18 -3.00
N ILE A 236 24.63 17.37 -3.03
CA ILE A 236 24.08 18.58 -2.40
C ILE A 236 22.74 18.92 -3.03
N PHE A 237 22.63 18.92 -4.36
CA PHE A 237 21.40 19.32 -5.03
C PHE A 237 20.29 18.30 -4.88
N GLU A 238 20.57 16.99 -4.87
CA GLU A 238 19.55 15.98 -4.55
C GLU A 238 19.05 16.09 -3.10
N SER A 239 19.92 16.46 -2.15
CA SER A 239 19.52 16.68 -0.76
C SER A 239 18.74 18.00 -0.62
N ALA A 240 19.22 19.07 -1.26
CA ALA A 240 18.57 20.37 -1.24
C ALA A 240 17.21 20.36 -1.95
N LYS A 241 17.00 19.53 -3.00
CA LYS A 241 15.68 19.29 -3.59
C LYS A 241 14.67 18.81 -2.56
N LYS A 242 15.09 17.94 -1.61
CA LYS A 242 14.22 17.44 -0.54
C LYS A 242 13.93 18.53 0.48
N ASP A 243 14.95 19.22 0.96
CA ASP A 243 14.79 20.32 1.93
C ASP A 243 13.92 21.45 1.39
N LEU A 244 14.10 21.83 0.11
CA LEU A 244 13.30 22.88 -0.53
C LEU A 244 11.81 22.56 -0.56
N VAL A 245 11.44 21.27 -0.53
CA VAL A 245 10.06 20.77 -0.56
C VAL A 245 9.53 20.50 0.86
N GLN A 246 10.37 19.94 1.73
CA GLN A 246 9.96 19.43 3.03
C GLN A 246 10.08 20.49 4.15
N SER A 247 10.88 21.53 3.98
CA SER A 247 11.05 22.60 4.95
C SER A 247 10.55 23.96 4.45
N GLN A 248 10.28 24.86 5.40
CA GLN A 248 9.96 26.27 5.13
C GLN A 248 11.18 27.18 5.31
N ASP A 249 12.38 26.60 5.45
CA ASP A 249 13.60 27.37 5.71
C ASP A 249 13.88 28.35 4.58
N ASP A 250 14.54 29.47 4.88
CA ASP A 250 14.99 30.39 3.85
C ASP A 250 15.96 29.65 2.89
N ILE A 251 15.90 29.97 1.60
CA ILE A 251 16.83 29.42 0.61
C ILE A 251 18.27 29.79 0.98
N ALA A 252 18.49 30.93 1.65
CA ALA A 252 19.77 31.29 2.23
C ALA A 252 20.25 30.28 3.29
N ASP A 253 19.36 29.80 4.15
CA ASP A 253 19.68 28.83 5.20
C ASP A 253 19.97 27.44 4.63
N ILE A 254 19.17 27.03 3.63
CA ILE A 254 19.43 25.79 2.88
C ILE A 254 20.77 25.87 2.16
N ALA A 255 21.06 27.00 1.49
CA ALA A 255 22.35 27.21 0.84
C ALA A 255 23.51 27.12 1.85
N PHE A 256 23.35 27.74 3.03
CA PHE A 256 24.36 27.72 4.08
C PHE A 256 24.60 26.32 4.63
N ARG A 257 23.52 25.55 4.89
CA ARG A 257 23.57 24.14 5.34
C ARG A 257 24.43 23.26 4.45
N TYR A 258 24.35 23.46 3.14
CA TYR A 258 25.14 22.72 2.16
C TYR A 258 26.48 23.40 1.79
N GLY A 259 26.93 24.38 2.57
CA GLY A 259 28.26 24.96 2.49
C GLY A 259 28.44 26.09 1.47
N TYR A 260 27.35 26.70 0.98
CA TYR A 260 27.44 27.90 0.16
C TYR A 260 27.46 29.17 1.04
N ARG A 261 28.44 30.05 0.78
CA ARG A 261 28.55 31.34 1.51
C ARG A 261 27.50 32.37 1.07
N LEU A 262 26.99 32.27 -0.16
CA LEU A 262 25.97 33.18 -0.69
C LEU A 262 24.89 32.37 -1.43
N GLN A 263 23.63 32.69 -1.14
CA GLN A 263 22.44 32.11 -1.79
C GLN A 263 22.47 32.25 -3.32
N THR A 264 23.03 33.33 -3.85
CA THR A 264 23.09 33.60 -5.29
C THR A 264 23.96 32.60 -6.03
N HIS A 265 25.05 32.12 -5.42
CA HIS A 265 25.91 31.08 -5.98
C HIS A 265 25.23 29.71 -5.96
N PHE A 266 24.57 29.37 -4.84
CA PHE A 266 23.76 28.17 -4.72
C PHE A 266 22.66 28.15 -5.78
N SER A 267 21.91 29.25 -5.92
CA SER A 267 20.77 29.35 -6.85
C SER A 267 21.18 29.20 -8.31
N ARG A 268 22.33 29.79 -8.72
CA ARG A 268 22.85 29.63 -10.09
C ARG A 268 23.27 28.19 -10.38
N ALA A 269 23.94 27.55 -9.42
CA ALA A 269 24.41 26.17 -9.58
C ALA A 269 23.23 25.17 -9.56
N PHE A 270 22.26 25.37 -8.66
CA PHE A 270 21.02 24.61 -8.57
C PHE A 270 20.18 24.73 -9.85
N LYS A 271 20.06 25.95 -10.42
CA LYS A 271 19.37 26.17 -11.71
C LYS A 271 20.07 25.47 -12.86
N LYS A 272 21.40 25.48 -12.89
CA LYS A 272 22.16 24.74 -13.91
C LYS A 272 21.94 23.22 -13.81
N TYR A 273 21.67 22.72 -12.61
CA TYR A 273 21.42 21.30 -12.36
C TYR A 273 19.98 20.87 -12.64
N THR A 274 18.99 21.68 -12.25
CA THR A 274 17.55 21.33 -12.30
C THR A 274 16.73 22.06 -13.38
N ASN A 275 17.35 22.98 -14.13
CA ASN A 275 16.71 23.97 -15.00
C ASN A 275 15.80 25.01 -14.27
N LEU A 276 15.61 24.90 -12.96
CA LEU A 276 14.77 25.79 -12.14
C LEU A 276 15.58 26.48 -11.03
N THR A 277 15.26 27.73 -10.69
CA THR A 277 15.83 28.33 -9.47
C THR A 277 15.28 27.61 -8.22
N PRO A 278 15.96 27.63 -7.06
CA PRO A 278 15.43 27.05 -5.82
C PRO A 278 14.04 27.58 -5.44
N THR A 279 13.79 28.88 -5.67
CA THR A 279 12.47 29.50 -5.48
C THR A 279 11.43 28.90 -6.42
N GLN A 280 11.71 28.86 -7.73
CA GLN A 280 10.80 28.26 -8.72
C GLN A 280 10.58 26.77 -8.47
N TYR A 281 11.63 26.03 -8.06
CA TYR A 281 11.54 24.61 -7.72
C TYR A 281 10.66 24.40 -6.48
N ARG A 282 10.84 25.22 -5.44
CA ARG A 282 9.99 25.22 -4.26
C ARG A 282 8.56 25.59 -4.60
N GLU A 283 8.30 26.62 -5.40
CA GLU A 283 6.95 27.03 -5.78
C GLU A 283 6.25 25.94 -6.62
N HIS A 284 6.96 25.39 -7.60
CA HIS A 284 6.49 24.28 -8.44
C HIS A 284 6.15 23.05 -7.59
N ARG A 285 6.96 22.70 -6.59
CA ARG A 285 6.73 21.53 -5.70
C ARG A 285 5.89 21.82 -4.46
N SER A 286 5.74 23.07 -4.03
CA SER A 286 4.83 23.47 -2.93
C SER A 286 3.38 23.40 -3.37
N SER A 287 3.12 23.55 -4.68
CA SER A 287 1.86 23.17 -5.31
C SER A 287 1.58 21.65 -5.26
N GLU A 288 2.61 20.85 -4.95
CA GLU A 288 2.58 19.39 -4.74
C GLU A 288 2.84 18.97 -3.27
N ARG A 289 2.60 19.84 -2.25
CA ARG A 289 2.53 19.36 -0.86
C ARG A 289 1.55 18.18 -0.81
N LYS A 290 1.92 17.05 -0.16
CA LYS A 290 0.98 15.94 0.10
C LYS A 290 -0.23 16.50 0.84
N TRP A 291 -1.33 16.74 0.14
CA TRP A 291 -2.59 17.22 0.70
C TRP A 291 -3.14 16.24 1.77
N GLY A 292 -2.61 15.01 1.82
CA GLY A 292 -2.90 13.94 2.78
C GLY A 292 -2.25 14.01 4.17
N ASP A 293 -1.34 14.95 4.46
CA ASP A 293 -0.62 15.03 5.75
C ASP A 293 -1.47 15.63 6.90
N TRP A 294 -2.65 15.08 7.12
CA TRP A 294 -3.51 15.42 8.24
C TRP A 294 -3.05 14.69 9.50
N THR A 295 -2.91 15.41 10.61
CA THR A 295 -2.69 14.79 11.92
C THR A 295 -3.88 13.92 12.31
N ARG A 296 -3.64 12.93 13.18
CA ARG A 296 -4.72 12.15 13.81
C ARG A 296 -5.80 13.06 14.42
N LYS A 297 -5.40 14.15 15.09
CA LYS A 297 -6.36 15.10 15.68
C LYS A 297 -7.29 15.68 14.61
N GLN A 298 -6.76 16.13 13.48
CA GLN A 298 -7.56 16.69 12.38
C GLN A 298 -8.48 15.64 11.74
N ARG A 299 -7.98 14.41 11.52
CA ARG A 299 -8.77 13.31 10.94
C ARG A 299 -9.95 12.85 11.81
N TYR A 300 -9.89 13.10 13.11
CA TYR A 300 -10.90 12.73 14.09
C TYR A 300 -11.71 13.91 14.64
N GLN A 301 -11.66 15.08 13.99
CA GLN A 301 -12.59 16.19 14.25
C GLN A 301 -14.02 15.83 13.80
N ARG A 302 -15.03 16.39 14.47
CA ARG A 302 -16.44 16.17 14.09
C ARG A 302 -16.91 17.24 13.12
N ILE A 303 -17.91 16.89 12.31
CA ILE A 303 -18.61 17.83 11.42
C ILE A 303 -19.10 19.06 12.20
N ARG A 304 -19.71 18.84 13.36
CA ARG A 304 -20.26 19.91 14.22
C ARG A 304 -19.21 20.87 14.79
N ASP A 305 -17.93 20.50 14.75
CA ASP A 305 -16.83 21.33 15.27
C ASP A 305 -16.28 22.27 14.18
N MET A 306 -16.77 22.17 12.93
CA MET A 306 -16.31 22.99 11.82
C MET A 306 -16.96 24.38 11.84
N PRO A 307 -16.21 25.44 11.47
CA PRO A 307 -16.76 26.78 11.41
C PRO A 307 -17.84 26.90 10.32
N GLU A 308 -18.74 27.86 10.50
CA GLU A 308 -19.75 28.19 9.51
C GLU A 308 -19.11 28.48 8.14
N GLY A 309 -19.72 28.00 7.06
CA GLY A 309 -19.21 28.18 5.70
C GLY A 309 -18.05 27.27 5.29
N TYR A 310 -17.53 26.42 6.20
CA TYR A 310 -16.42 25.50 5.89
C TYR A 310 -16.71 24.59 4.69
N PHE A 311 -17.85 23.91 4.70
CA PHE A 311 -18.24 22.97 3.63
C PHE A 311 -18.60 23.69 2.33
N ASN A 312 -19.17 24.89 2.41
CA ASN A 312 -19.43 25.73 1.23
C ASN A 312 -18.12 26.10 0.51
N ARG A 313 -17.03 26.31 1.26
CA ARG A 313 -15.71 26.54 0.67
C ARG A 313 -15.19 25.27 -0.01
N LEU A 314 -15.28 24.11 0.62
CA LEU A 314 -14.84 22.85 0.00
C LEU A 314 -15.60 22.55 -1.30
N ALA A 315 -16.92 22.74 -1.29
CA ALA A 315 -17.76 22.60 -2.48
C ALA A 315 -17.32 23.56 -3.60
N LYS A 316 -17.00 24.82 -3.28
CA LYS A 316 -16.49 25.81 -4.25
C LYS A 316 -15.10 25.46 -4.79
N GLU A 317 -14.20 24.95 -3.96
CA GLU A 317 -12.86 24.51 -4.39
C GLU A 317 -12.96 23.30 -5.32
N ARG A 318 -13.84 22.35 -5.02
CA ARG A 318 -14.12 21.19 -5.88
C ARG A 318 -14.70 21.60 -7.23
N GLN A 319 -15.60 22.59 -7.28
CA GLN A 319 -16.19 23.08 -8.55
C GLN A 319 -15.15 23.63 -9.54
N GLN A 320 -13.92 23.92 -9.10
CA GLN A 320 -12.84 24.39 -9.98
C GLN A 320 -12.14 23.24 -10.69
N ASP A 321 -12.36 21.99 -10.30
CA ASP A 321 -11.71 20.83 -10.90
C ASP A 321 -12.45 20.38 -12.16
N LYS A 322 -11.80 20.56 -13.32
CA LYS A 322 -12.30 20.02 -14.60
C LYS A 322 -12.30 18.49 -14.62
N GLY A 323 -11.51 17.84 -13.75
CA GLY A 323 -11.44 16.38 -13.63
C GLY A 323 -12.57 15.75 -12.82
N TYR A 324 -13.47 16.54 -12.23
CA TYR A 324 -14.63 16.00 -11.51
C TYR A 324 -15.56 15.24 -12.46
N PRO A 325 -16.03 14.02 -12.13
CA PRO A 325 -16.76 13.19 -13.07
C PRO A 325 -18.15 13.74 -13.37
N SER A 326 -18.65 13.41 -14.57
CA SER A 326 -19.95 13.80 -15.08
C SER A 326 -21.00 12.69 -14.91
N PHE A 327 -20.60 11.42 -15.01
CA PHE A 327 -21.51 10.27 -14.94
C PHE A 327 -21.06 9.15 -13.99
N HIS A 328 -19.99 9.35 -13.22
CA HIS A 328 -19.66 8.52 -12.06
C HIS A 328 -20.11 9.18 -10.76
N ILE A 329 -20.49 8.36 -9.78
CA ILE A 329 -20.80 8.84 -8.43
C ILE A 329 -19.49 9.26 -7.75
N ALA A 330 -19.40 10.51 -7.32
CA ALA A 330 -18.28 11.08 -6.58
C ALA A 330 -18.80 11.90 -5.38
N PRO A 331 -17.99 12.13 -4.34
CA PRO A 331 -18.46 12.89 -3.20
C PRO A 331 -18.63 14.36 -3.57
N PRO A 332 -19.57 15.09 -2.96
CA PRO A 332 -19.72 16.53 -3.20
C PRO A 332 -18.43 17.32 -2.88
N PHE A 333 -17.65 16.82 -1.93
CA PHE A 333 -16.28 17.17 -1.53
C PHE A 333 -15.83 16.14 -0.49
N GLY A 334 -14.59 16.17 -0.05
CA GLY A 334 -14.03 15.22 0.91
C GLY A 334 -13.65 13.88 0.26
N LEU A 335 -13.59 12.81 1.04
CA LEU A 335 -13.21 11.49 0.55
C LEU A 335 -14.42 10.55 0.50
N LEU A 336 -14.67 9.95 -0.66
CA LEU A 336 -15.50 8.77 -0.85
C LEU A 336 -14.60 7.54 -0.94
N ASN A 337 -15.01 6.43 -0.31
CA ASN A 337 -14.41 5.13 -0.58
C ASN A 337 -15.47 4.04 -0.77
N ASP A 338 -15.50 3.01 0.07
CA ASP A 338 -16.24 1.79 -0.18
C ASP A 338 -17.74 2.04 -0.40
N PRO A 339 -18.36 1.46 -1.45
CA PRO A 339 -19.81 1.36 -1.54
C PRO A 339 -20.35 0.50 -0.40
N ASN A 340 -21.47 0.91 0.18
CA ASN A 340 -22.09 0.31 1.34
C ASN A 340 -23.60 0.22 1.17
N GLY A 341 -24.24 -0.62 1.99
CA GLY A 341 -25.70 -0.68 2.06
C GLY A 341 -26.42 -0.96 0.73
N LEU A 342 -25.70 -1.44 -0.30
CA LEU A 342 -26.24 -1.54 -1.65
C LEU A 342 -27.46 -2.46 -1.64
N SER A 343 -28.57 -1.97 -2.17
CA SER A 343 -29.85 -2.68 -2.12
C SER A 343 -30.84 -2.13 -3.13
N TYR A 344 -31.81 -2.95 -3.53
CA TYR A 344 -33.02 -2.48 -4.20
C TYR A 344 -34.16 -2.53 -3.19
N PHE A 345 -34.73 -1.38 -2.86
CA PHE A 345 -35.75 -1.25 -1.83
C PHE A 345 -36.75 -0.18 -2.22
N ASN A 346 -38.04 -0.42 -1.95
CA ASN A 346 -39.12 0.53 -2.21
C ASN A 346 -39.14 1.13 -3.63
N GLY A 347 -38.81 0.32 -4.66
CA GLY A 347 -38.82 0.74 -6.05
C GLY A 347 -37.54 1.43 -6.55
N GLU A 348 -36.52 1.59 -5.69
CA GLU A 348 -35.28 2.28 -6.03
C GLU A 348 -34.04 1.46 -5.66
N HIS A 349 -32.96 1.69 -6.40
CA HIS A 349 -31.61 1.30 -6.02
C HIS A 349 -31.10 2.29 -4.96
N HIS A 350 -30.80 1.79 -3.76
CA HIS A 350 -30.18 2.56 -2.69
C HIS A 350 -28.67 2.32 -2.67
N ILE A 351 -27.91 3.40 -2.74
CA ILE A 351 -26.46 3.39 -2.78
C ILE A 351 -25.95 4.21 -1.59
N PHE A 352 -25.32 3.53 -0.65
CA PHE A 352 -24.58 4.20 0.41
C PHE A 352 -23.10 4.12 0.10
N TYR A 353 -22.30 5.00 0.69
CA TYR A 353 -20.85 4.90 0.63
C TYR A 353 -20.18 5.52 1.85
N GLN A 354 -19.00 5.02 2.20
CA GLN A 354 -18.18 5.66 3.21
C GLN A 354 -17.76 7.06 2.75
N TRP A 355 -17.96 8.04 3.62
CA TRP A 355 -17.61 9.43 3.39
C TRP A 355 -16.85 10.05 4.55
N PHE A 356 -15.77 10.78 4.25
CA PHE A 356 -15.14 11.71 5.18
C PHE A 356 -15.31 13.15 4.66
N PRO A 357 -16.10 13.99 5.33
CA PRO A 357 -16.51 15.29 4.80
C PRO A 357 -15.49 16.42 4.99
N LEU A 358 -14.54 16.29 5.92
CA LEU A 358 -13.69 17.42 6.28
C LEU A 358 -12.55 17.65 5.28
N GLY A 359 -12.21 16.66 4.49
CA GLY A 359 -11.16 16.77 3.50
C GLY A 359 -10.97 15.47 2.75
N PRO A 360 -10.16 15.45 1.69
CA PRO A 360 -10.01 14.29 0.84
C PRO A 360 -8.98 13.29 1.42
N VAL A 361 -9.16 12.90 2.69
CA VAL A 361 -8.27 11.98 3.44
C VAL A 361 -9.06 10.95 4.22
N HIS A 362 -8.41 9.87 4.68
CA HIS A 362 -9.06 8.84 5.51
C HIS A 362 -9.28 9.31 6.96
N GLY A 363 -10.37 10.04 7.21
CA GLY A 363 -10.80 10.46 8.55
C GLY A 363 -11.96 9.65 9.14
N VAL A 364 -12.67 10.24 10.12
CA VAL A 364 -13.84 9.64 10.77
C VAL A 364 -14.99 9.44 9.78
N LYS A 365 -15.31 8.18 9.52
CA LYS A 365 -16.24 7.78 8.45
C LYS A 365 -17.72 7.96 8.84
N HIS A 366 -18.48 8.39 7.84
CA HIS A 366 -19.94 8.46 7.80
C HIS A 366 -20.43 7.58 6.65
N TRP A 367 -21.72 7.24 6.60
CA TRP A 367 -22.35 6.77 5.36
C TRP A 367 -23.14 7.91 4.74
N TYR A 368 -22.86 8.23 3.48
CA TYR A 368 -23.68 9.12 2.64
C TYR A 368 -24.64 8.27 1.81
N HIS A 369 -25.81 8.80 1.46
CA HIS A 369 -26.89 8.04 0.83
C HIS A 369 -27.43 8.72 -0.43
N LEU A 370 -27.50 7.93 -1.50
CA LEU A 370 -28.16 8.25 -2.77
C LEU A 370 -29.22 7.19 -3.08
N SER A 371 -30.27 7.55 -3.81
CA SER A 371 -31.14 6.57 -4.47
C SER A 371 -31.37 6.91 -5.93
N THR A 372 -31.72 5.90 -6.73
CA THR A 372 -32.02 6.05 -8.16
C THR A 372 -32.92 4.93 -8.65
N ALA A 373 -33.80 5.20 -9.61
CA ALA A 373 -34.60 4.18 -10.28
C ALA A 373 -33.92 3.63 -11.54
N ASP A 374 -32.96 4.36 -12.12
CA ASP A 374 -32.45 4.12 -13.48
C ASP A 374 -30.93 4.33 -13.62
N PHE A 375 -30.21 4.69 -12.55
CA PHE A 375 -28.79 5.09 -12.58
C PHE A 375 -28.47 6.31 -13.46
N ILE A 376 -29.49 7.06 -13.88
CA ILE A 376 -29.36 8.31 -14.64
C ILE A 376 -29.78 9.50 -13.77
N HIS A 377 -30.87 9.34 -13.03
CA HIS A 377 -31.46 10.35 -12.15
C HIS A 377 -31.32 9.92 -10.70
N PHE A 378 -30.61 10.73 -9.91
CA PHE A 378 -30.34 10.45 -8.51
C PHE A 378 -31.06 11.40 -7.57
N SER A 379 -31.49 10.85 -6.43
CA SER A 379 -31.93 11.61 -5.27
C SER A 379 -30.80 11.63 -4.23
N ASP A 380 -30.33 12.82 -3.88
CA ASP A 380 -29.34 13.05 -2.83
C ASP A 380 -30.03 13.20 -1.46
N HIS A 381 -29.80 12.21 -0.58
CA HIS A 381 -30.36 12.13 0.78
C HIS A 381 -29.39 12.62 1.86
N GLY A 382 -28.15 12.98 1.51
CA GLY A 382 -27.16 13.44 2.47
C GLY A 382 -26.55 12.32 3.32
N VAL A 383 -26.21 12.63 4.57
CA VAL A 383 -25.60 11.66 5.50
C VAL A 383 -26.68 10.78 6.12
N ALA A 384 -26.57 9.47 5.91
CA ALA A 384 -27.47 8.46 6.47
C ALA A 384 -27.03 7.95 7.85
N LEU A 385 -25.74 7.71 8.06
CA LEU A 385 -25.20 7.23 9.34
C LEU A 385 -24.06 8.12 9.83
N TYR A 386 -24.27 8.72 11.01
CA TYR A 386 -23.28 9.53 11.72
C TYR A 386 -22.52 8.70 12.77
N PRO A 387 -21.24 8.96 13.07
CA PRO A 387 -20.51 8.30 14.16
C PRO A 387 -20.85 8.93 15.52
N ASP A 388 -22.08 8.71 15.97
CA ASP A 388 -22.73 9.37 17.12
C ASP A 388 -23.05 8.46 18.31
N GLN A 389 -22.66 7.18 18.25
CA GLN A 389 -22.80 6.21 19.34
C GLN A 389 -21.42 5.87 19.93
N ASP A 390 -21.38 5.29 21.13
CA ASP A 390 -20.12 4.87 21.75
C ASP A 390 -19.35 3.86 20.86
N TYR A 391 -20.07 2.86 20.33
CA TYR A 391 -19.51 1.77 19.54
C TYR A 391 -19.01 2.19 18.14
N ASP A 392 -19.42 3.36 17.63
CA ASP A 392 -18.97 3.91 16.35
C ASP A 392 -18.34 5.31 16.50
N SER A 393 -17.94 5.64 17.72
CA SER A 393 -17.36 6.94 18.08
C SER A 393 -16.14 7.34 17.24
N HIS A 394 -15.49 6.40 16.57
CA HIS A 394 -14.31 6.63 15.73
C HIS A 394 -14.58 6.33 14.24
N GLY A 395 -15.84 6.15 13.85
CA GLY A 395 -16.29 6.00 12.47
C GLY A 395 -17.37 4.92 12.30
N VAL A 396 -18.30 5.17 11.38
CA VAL A 396 -19.20 4.16 10.83
C VAL A 396 -18.49 3.50 9.66
N TYR A 397 -17.93 2.31 9.88
CA TYR A 397 -17.18 1.57 8.86
C TYR A 397 -18.11 0.81 7.90
N SER A 398 -17.54 0.09 6.94
CA SER A 398 -18.27 -0.50 5.82
C SER A 398 -19.21 -1.62 6.27
N GLY A 399 -20.11 -1.99 5.37
CA GLY A 399 -21.10 -3.04 5.58
C GLY A 399 -22.18 -3.03 4.51
N SER A 400 -23.22 -3.84 4.70
CA SER A 400 -24.15 -4.24 3.63
C SER A 400 -25.62 -3.97 3.97
N GLY A 401 -26.44 -3.93 2.93
CA GLY A 401 -27.90 -3.85 3.03
C GLY A 401 -28.56 -5.22 2.87
N LEU A 402 -29.61 -5.48 3.65
CA LEU A 402 -30.50 -6.63 3.49
C LEU A 402 -31.96 -6.17 3.57
N VAL A 403 -32.71 -6.35 2.50
CA VAL A 403 -34.16 -6.10 2.52
C VAL A 403 -34.86 -7.26 3.21
N ASN A 404 -35.66 -6.96 4.23
CA ASN A 404 -36.37 -7.96 5.02
C ASN A 404 -37.68 -7.38 5.56
N LYS A 405 -38.79 -8.07 5.33
CA LYS A 405 -40.12 -7.74 5.89
C LYS A 405 -40.57 -6.28 5.65
N GLY A 406 -40.26 -5.71 4.48
CA GLY A 406 -40.66 -4.34 4.12
C GLY A 406 -39.77 -3.25 4.70
N GLU A 407 -38.63 -3.61 5.29
CA GLU A 407 -37.60 -2.70 5.79
C GLU A 407 -36.26 -2.99 5.11
N LEU A 408 -35.37 -2.00 5.08
CA LEU A 408 -33.97 -2.19 4.71
C LEU A 408 -33.10 -2.22 5.97
N LEU A 409 -32.51 -3.37 6.25
CA LEU A 409 -31.55 -3.56 7.33
C LEU A 409 -30.15 -3.16 6.83
N LEU A 410 -29.51 -2.22 7.52
CA LEU A 410 -28.17 -1.71 7.20
C LEU A 410 -27.18 -2.22 8.23
N PHE A 411 -26.41 -3.25 7.90
CA PHE A 411 -25.36 -3.78 8.75
C PHE A 411 -24.06 -3.04 8.51
N PHE A 412 -23.32 -2.70 9.57
CA PHE A 412 -22.08 -1.95 9.47
C PHE A 412 -21.14 -2.27 10.62
N THR A 413 -19.85 -1.95 10.45
CA THR A 413 -18.90 -2.03 11.57
C THR A 413 -18.87 -0.72 12.35
N GLY A 414 -19.16 -0.78 13.65
CA GLY A 414 -18.87 0.28 14.59
C GLY A 414 -17.37 0.30 14.89
N ASN A 415 -16.68 1.37 14.49
CA ASN A 415 -15.28 1.59 14.84
C ASN A 415 -15.21 2.42 16.12
N LYS A 416 -14.81 1.78 17.22
CA LYS A 416 -14.45 2.43 18.47
C LYS A 416 -12.95 2.30 18.72
N ARG A 417 -12.36 3.29 19.38
CA ARG A 417 -11.02 3.18 19.96
C ARG A 417 -11.07 3.54 21.44
N ASN A 418 -10.29 2.83 22.23
CA ASN A 418 -10.15 3.09 23.67
C ASN A 418 -9.11 4.17 23.97
N GLY A 419 -8.84 4.41 25.26
CA GLY A 419 -7.89 5.45 25.71
C GLY A 419 -6.46 5.27 25.19
N ASP A 420 -6.04 4.02 24.99
CA ASP A 420 -4.73 3.66 24.42
C ASP A 420 -4.74 3.62 22.89
N TRP A 421 -5.85 4.07 22.27
CA TRP A 421 -6.07 4.09 20.84
C TRP A 421 -6.15 2.72 20.17
N VAL A 422 -6.32 1.64 20.94
CA VAL A 422 -6.57 0.30 20.41
C VAL A 422 -8.00 0.24 19.87
N ARG A 423 -8.17 -0.38 18.69
CA ARG A 423 -9.48 -0.49 18.05
C ARG A 423 -10.30 -1.63 18.66
N GLU A 424 -11.57 -1.33 18.90
CA GLU A 424 -12.60 -2.23 19.41
C GLU A 424 -13.72 -2.35 18.37
N PRO A 425 -13.54 -3.13 17.29
CA PRO A 425 -14.54 -3.21 16.25
C PRO A 425 -15.75 -4.04 16.70
N THR A 426 -16.94 -3.58 16.32
CA THR A 426 -18.22 -4.26 16.59
C THR A 426 -19.07 -4.32 15.33
N GLN A 427 -19.87 -5.37 15.14
CA GLN A 427 -20.86 -5.39 14.06
C GLN A 427 -22.20 -4.91 14.61
N CYS A 428 -22.79 -3.97 13.89
CA CYS A 428 -23.98 -3.22 14.28
C CYS A 428 -25.00 -3.25 13.15
N TYR A 429 -26.23 -2.84 13.45
CA TYR A 429 -27.21 -2.56 12.41
C TYR A 429 -28.07 -1.32 12.69
N ALA A 430 -28.61 -0.79 11.61
CA ALA A 430 -29.68 0.19 11.57
C ALA A 430 -30.83 -0.33 10.69
N VAL A 431 -31.98 0.30 10.79
CA VAL A 431 -33.17 -0.01 9.99
C VAL A 431 -33.60 1.26 9.28
N MET A 432 -33.85 1.16 7.98
CA MET A 432 -34.49 2.18 7.17
C MET A 432 -35.92 1.73 6.84
N ASP A 433 -36.89 2.58 7.16
CA ASP A 433 -38.30 2.37 6.80
C ASP A 433 -38.61 2.81 5.36
N VAL A 434 -39.86 2.61 4.92
CA VAL A 434 -40.31 2.94 3.56
C VAL A 434 -40.32 4.45 3.29
N GLU A 435 -40.37 5.28 4.33
CA GLU A 435 -40.22 6.73 4.26
C GLU A 435 -38.74 7.17 4.17
N GLY A 436 -37.79 6.24 4.24
CA GLY A 436 -36.35 6.51 4.17
C GLY A 436 -35.73 6.96 5.50
N LYS A 437 -36.47 6.89 6.61
CA LYS A 437 -35.95 7.26 7.92
C LYS A 437 -35.12 6.12 8.52
N ILE A 438 -33.91 6.46 8.96
CA ILE A 438 -32.94 5.50 9.47
C ILE A 438 -32.85 5.57 11.00
N ALA A 439 -32.89 4.41 11.67
CA ALA A 439 -32.72 4.28 13.11
C ALA A 439 -31.70 3.18 13.43
N LYS A 440 -30.61 3.55 14.14
CA LYS A 440 -29.64 2.59 14.68
C LYS A 440 -30.27 1.71 15.76
N LYS A 441 -29.98 0.42 15.73
CA LYS A 441 -30.46 -0.57 16.71
C LYS A 441 -29.36 -1.02 17.67
N GLY A 442 -28.09 -0.92 17.27
CA GLY A 442 -26.94 -1.13 18.14
C GLY A 442 -26.05 -2.29 17.71
N VAL A 443 -25.26 -2.78 18.66
CA VAL A 443 -24.27 -3.85 18.47
C VAL A 443 -24.94 -5.22 18.51
N VAL A 444 -24.71 -6.03 17.46
CA VAL A 444 -25.19 -7.43 17.36
C VAL A 444 -24.07 -8.46 17.48
N VAL A 445 -22.82 -8.10 17.12
CA VAL A 445 -21.65 -8.96 17.31
C VAL A 445 -20.51 -8.16 17.91
N ARG A 446 -19.93 -8.67 19.00
CA ARG A 446 -18.68 -8.16 19.57
C ARG A 446 -17.53 -9.08 19.18
N ASN A 447 -16.36 -8.49 18.92
CA ASN A 447 -15.18 -9.26 18.56
C ASN A 447 -14.48 -9.81 19.81
N SER A 448 -14.48 -11.14 19.95
CA SER A 448 -13.66 -11.88 20.92
C SER A 448 -12.89 -13.03 20.26
N PHE A 449 -12.92 -13.11 18.93
CA PHE A 449 -12.50 -14.30 18.17
C PHE A 449 -11.29 -14.04 17.27
N TYR A 450 -11.05 -12.77 16.92
CA TYR A 450 -10.05 -12.33 15.94
C TYR A 450 -9.28 -11.12 16.46
N THR A 451 -8.28 -10.65 15.71
CA THR A 451 -7.54 -9.43 16.07
C THR A 451 -8.40 -8.16 15.90
N GLU A 452 -7.85 -6.97 16.09
CA GLU A 452 -8.55 -5.70 15.87
C GLU A 452 -9.04 -5.48 14.43
N HIS A 453 -8.58 -6.31 13.48
CA HIS A 453 -9.13 -6.36 12.14
C HIS A 453 -10.31 -7.33 12.08
N PHE A 454 -11.49 -6.78 12.34
CA PHE A 454 -12.76 -7.51 12.30
C PHE A 454 -13.88 -6.57 11.82
N ARG A 455 -14.20 -6.54 10.52
CA ARG A 455 -15.03 -5.47 9.92
C ARG A 455 -15.81 -5.90 8.68
N ASP A 456 -16.62 -5.00 8.14
CA ASP A 456 -17.27 -5.08 6.83
C ASP A 456 -18.26 -6.27 6.70
N PRO A 457 -19.38 -6.28 7.47
CA PRO A 457 -20.32 -7.40 7.47
C PRO A 457 -21.14 -7.47 6.18
N LYS A 458 -21.15 -8.65 5.54
CA LYS A 458 -22.11 -9.02 4.49
C LYS A 458 -23.14 -9.98 5.06
N VAL A 459 -24.43 -9.63 4.95
CA VAL A 459 -25.54 -10.42 5.48
C VAL A 459 -26.43 -10.94 4.36
N TRP A 460 -26.89 -12.19 4.48
CA TRP A 460 -27.95 -12.77 3.66
C TRP A 460 -28.88 -13.64 4.50
N LYS A 461 -30.00 -14.06 3.92
CA LYS A 461 -31.00 -14.92 4.56
C LYS A 461 -31.23 -16.16 3.71
N GLU A 462 -31.26 -17.34 4.35
CA GLU A 462 -31.70 -18.59 3.73
C GLU A 462 -32.86 -19.18 4.55
N GLY A 463 -34.04 -19.25 3.93
CA GLY A 463 -35.27 -19.57 4.66
C GLY A 463 -35.53 -18.55 5.77
N GLU A 464 -35.57 -19.01 7.01
CA GLU A 464 -35.73 -18.15 8.20
C GLU A 464 -34.42 -17.78 8.89
N THR A 465 -33.29 -18.37 8.49
CA THR A 465 -31.99 -18.16 9.15
C THR A 465 -31.20 -17.07 8.44
N TYR A 466 -30.60 -16.18 9.22
CA TYR A 466 -29.67 -15.15 8.76
C TYR A 466 -28.23 -15.66 8.86
N TYR A 467 -27.42 -15.28 7.89
CA TYR A 467 -25.98 -15.55 7.86
C TYR A 467 -25.21 -14.26 7.64
N MET A 468 -24.04 -14.16 8.25
CA MET A 468 -23.16 -13.01 8.14
C MET A 468 -21.72 -13.48 7.93
N VAL A 469 -21.06 -12.95 6.92
CA VAL A 469 -19.59 -13.01 6.83
C VAL A 469 -18.98 -11.68 7.21
N VAL A 470 -17.91 -11.72 7.99
CA VAL A 470 -17.16 -10.54 8.45
C VAL A 470 -15.70 -10.70 8.09
N ALA A 471 -15.11 -9.65 7.56
CA ALA A 471 -13.70 -9.55 7.24
C ALA A 471 -12.89 -9.71 8.53
N ALA A 472 -11.95 -10.65 8.60
CA ALA A 472 -11.23 -10.94 9.83
C ALA A 472 -9.73 -11.17 9.58
N GLN A 473 -8.93 -10.91 10.62
CA GLN A 473 -7.56 -11.40 10.71
C GLN A 473 -7.45 -12.36 11.91
N THR A 474 -6.94 -13.56 11.64
CA THR A 474 -6.63 -14.58 12.65
C THR A 474 -5.53 -14.11 13.61
N HIS A 475 -5.41 -14.73 14.79
CA HIS A 475 -4.33 -14.40 15.73
C HIS A 475 -2.94 -14.71 15.15
N GLU A 476 -2.86 -15.65 14.21
CA GLU A 476 -1.67 -15.97 13.40
C GLU A 476 -1.43 -14.99 12.24
N LYS A 477 -2.18 -13.87 12.17
CA LYS A 477 -2.02 -12.78 11.20
C LYS A 477 -2.32 -13.14 9.74
N HIS A 478 -3.20 -14.10 9.51
CA HIS A 478 -3.74 -14.42 8.17
C HIS A 478 -5.16 -13.84 7.99
N GLY A 479 -5.48 -13.42 6.76
CA GLY A 479 -6.83 -12.98 6.38
C GLY A 479 -7.84 -14.13 6.38
N ALA A 480 -9.08 -13.82 6.76
CA ALA A 480 -10.18 -14.78 6.84
C ALA A 480 -11.55 -14.09 6.63
N MET A 481 -12.58 -14.88 6.32
CA MET A 481 -13.99 -14.49 6.43
C MET A 481 -14.63 -15.24 7.59
N ALA A 482 -14.97 -14.55 8.67
CA ALA A 482 -15.64 -15.14 9.83
C ALA A 482 -17.13 -15.31 9.55
N LEU A 483 -17.66 -16.53 9.65
CA LEU A 483 -19.06 -16.84 9.43
C LEU A 483 -19.85 -16.86 10.75
N PHE A 484 -21.04 -16.27 10.72
CA PHE A 484 -22.00 -16.26 11.81
C PHE A 484 -23.38 -16.69 11.29
N ARG A 485 -24.20 -17.26 12.18
CA ARG A 485 -25.62 -17.54 11.93
C ARG A 485 -26.50 -16.93 13.01
N ALA A 486 -27.74 -16.59 12.67
CA ALA A 486 -28.73 -16.12 13.62
C ALA A 486 -30.15 -16.50 13.17
N ASP A 487 -31.00 -16.90 14.10
CA ASP A 487 -32.45 -17.06 13.84
C ASP A 487 -33.19 -15.74 14.09
N GLU A 488 -32.63 -14.87 14.93
CA GLU A 488 -33.11 -13.53 15.24
C GLU A 488 -31.94 -12.53 15.17
N LEU A 489 -32.19 -11.31 14.68
CA LEU A 489 -31.14 -10.33 14.36
C LEU A 489 -30.23 -9.94 15.54
N ASP A 490 -30.68 -10.12 16.78
CA ASP A 490 -29.95 -9.73 17.98
C ASP A 490 -29.13 -10.89 18.60
N ASN A 491 -29.22 -12.12 18.06
CA ASN A 491 -28.54 -13.29 18.61
C ASN A 491 -27.73 -14.05 17.54
N TRP A 492 -26.46 -13.65 17.36
CA TRP A 492 -25.55 -14.24 16.40
C TRP A 492 -24.58 -15.25 17.03
N HIS A 493 -24.47 -16.41 16.40
CA HIS A 493 -23.56 -17.49 16.77
C HIS A 493 -22.38 -17.55 15.79
N HIS A 494 -21.16 -17.45 16.31
CA HIS A 494 -19.93 -17.64 15.53
C HIS A 494 -19.78 -19.11 15.15
N LEU A 495 -19.60 -19.39 13.86
CA LEU A 495 -19.40 -20.74 13.33
C LEU A 495 -17.93 -21.07 13.10
N GLY A 496 -17.13 -20.06 12.78
CA GLY A 496 -15.71 -20.21 12.40
C GLY A 496 -15.39 -19.50 11.09
N PRO A 497 -14.13 -19.53 10.64
CA PRO A 497 -13.75 -18.99 9.35
C PRO A 497 -14.26 -19.87 8.21
N VAL A 498 -14.70 -19.25 7.10
CA VAL A 498 -14.94 -19.95 5.83
C VAL A 498 -13.63 -20.56 5.35
N LYS A 499 -13.65 -21.88 5.13
CA LYS A 499 -12.53 -22.66 4.63
C LYS A 499 -12.50 -22.57 3.11
N THR A 500 -11.32 -22.28 2.60
CA THR A 500 -11.00 -22.37 1.18
C THR A 500 -9.65 -23.08 1.05
N ARG A 501 -9.22 -23.41 -0.16
CA ARG A 501 -7.85 -23.91 -0.38
C ARG A 501 -6.76 -22.86 -0.10
N TYR A 502 -7.14 -21.60 0.16
CA TYR A 502 -6.26 -20.47 0.46
C TYR A 502 -6.27 -20.16 1.95
N SER A 503 -5.41 -20.83 2.72
CA SER A 503 -5.28 -20.60 4.17
C SER A 503 -4.23 -19.55 4.56
N LYS A 504 -3.39 -19.12 3.60
CA LYS A 504 -2.30 -18.16 3.79
C LYS A 504 -2.21 -17.19 2.61
N PHE A 505 -3.26 -16.41 2.40
CA PHE A 505 -3.36 -15.50 1.26
C PHE A 505 -3.60 -14.07 1.76
N GLY A 506 -2.53 -13.30 1.94
CA GLY A 506 -2.62 -11.99 2.57
C GLY A 506 -2.91 -12.04 4.08
N PHE A 507 -2.78 -10.89 4.73
CA PHE A 507 -2.96 -10.77 6.18
C PHE A 507 -4.36 -10.30 6.58
N MET A 508 -5.19 -9.88 5.62
CA MET A 508 -6.56 -9.39 5.83
C MET A 508 -7.38 -9.56 4.54
N TRP A 509 -8.64 -9.96 4.63
CA TRP A 509 -9.59 -10.02 3.49
C TRP A 509 -10.71 -8.99 3.70
N GLU A 510 -10.46 -7.72 3.36
CA GLU A 510 -11.45 -6.65 3.51
C GLU A 510 -12.66 -6.81 2.58
N CYS A 511 -13.76 -6.12 2.93
CA CYS A 511 -14.97 -6.04 2.10
C CYS A 511 -15.41 -7.41 1.53
N PRO A 512 -15.63 -8.42 2.39
CA PRO A 512 -16.06 -9.72 1.94
C PRO A 512 -17.47 -9.64 1.37
N ASP A 513 -17.69 -10.34 0.28
CA ASP A 513 -19.01 -10.61 -0.27
C ASP A 513 -19.15 -12.10 -0.55
N TYR A 514 -20.32 -12.64 -0.24
CA TYR A 514 -20.72 -13.98 -0.62
C TYR A 514 -22.10 -13.91 -1.27
N PHE A 515 -22.19 -14.48 -2.46
CA PHE A 515 -23.44 -14.59 -3.19
C PHE A 515 -23.44 -15.81 -4.10
N GLU A 516 -24.62 -16.19 -4.55
CA GLU A 516 -24.78 -17.28 -5.51
C GLU A 516 -25.13 -16.75 -6.89
N LEU A 517 -24.51 -17.32 -7.92
CA LEU A 517 -24.84 -17.11 -9.33
C LEU A 517 -24.93 -18.47 -10.02
N GLN A 518 -26.03 -18.72 -10.73
CA GLN A 518 -26.24 -19.97 -11.48
C GLN A 518 -25.98 -21.24 -10.63
N GLY A 519 -26.42 -21.24 -9.37
CA GLY A 519 -26.26 -22.37 -8.43
C GLY A 519 -24.84 -22.58 -7.88
N ARG A 520 -23.92 -21.65 -8.10
CA ARG A 520 -22.54 -21.71 -7.60
C ARG A 520 -22.25 -20.58 -6.62
N GLY A 521 -21.42 -20.87 -5.62
CA GLY A 521 -20.97 -19.88 -4.65
C GLY A 521 -19.87 -19.00 -5.23
N VAL A 522 -19.99 -17.69 -5.04
CA VAL A 522 -18.97 -16.70 -5.38
C VAL A 522 -18.57 -15.99 -4.10
N MET A 523 -17.28 -16.04 -3.76
CA MET A 523 -16.67 -15.22 -2.71
C MET A 523 -15.85 -14.12 -3.37
N LEU A 524 -16.10 -12.87 -3.01
CA LEU A 524 -15.37 -11.69 -3.47
C LEU A 524 -14.77 -10.99 -2.24
N PHE A 525 -13.52 -10.52 -2.33
CA PHE A 525 -12.83 -9.89 -1.20
C PHE A 525 -11.62 -9.08 -1.65
N SER A 526 -11.12 -8.23 -0.77
CA SER A 526 -9.95 -7.40 -0.98
C SER A 526 -8.79 -7.86 -0.08
N PRO A 527 -7.92 -8.77 -0.57
CA PRO A 527 -6.78 -9.24 0.21
C PRO A 527 -5.68 -8.17 0.33
N GLN A 528 -5.23 -7.92 1.57
CA GLN A 528 -4.08 -7.05 1.84
C GLN A 528 -2.79 -7.86 1.99
N GLY A 529 -1.67 -7.32 1.50
CA GLY A 529 -0.35 -7.95 1.58
C GLY A 529 -0.13 -9.10 0.59
N VAL A 530 -0.85 -9.08 -0.54
CA VAL A 530 -0.67 -10.02 -1.66
C VAL A 530 0.00 -9.29 -2.81
N ASN A 531 1.09 -9.86 -3.33
CA ASN A 531 1.75 -9.41 -4.55
C ASN A 531 1.74 -10.55 -5.56
N GLY A 532 1.65 -10.21 -6.85
CA GLY A 532 1.69 -11.19 -7.94
C GLY A 532 3.08 -11.34 -8.54
N ASP A 533 3.48 -12.60 -8.77
CA ASP A 533 4.79 -12.96 -9.34
C ASP A 533 4.86 -12.87 -10.87
N ASN A 534 3.73 -12.61 -11.54
CA ASN A 534 3.65 -12.47 -13.01
C ASN A 534 3.33 -11.03 -13.43
N GLU A 535 3.30 -10.73 -14.73
CA GLU A 535 3.11 -9.37 -15.24
C GLU A 535 1.67 -8.81 -15.11
N TYR A 536 0.68 -9.64 -14.76
CA TYR A 536 -0.74 -9.28 -14.73
C TYR A 536 -1.26 -9.07 -13.31
N ASP A 537 -0.89 -9.98 -12.40
CA ASP A 537 -1.64 -10.15 -11.16
C ASP A 537 -1.18 -9.21 -10.05
N TYR A 538 -2.14 -8.71 -9.27
CA TYR A 538 -1.95 -7.99 -8.00
C TYR A 538 -0.92 -6.86 -8.07
N LYS A 539 -1.06 -5.94 -9.03
CA LYS A 539 -0.14 -4.80 -9.23
C LYS A 539 -0.50 -3.53 -8.48
N ASN A 540 -1.68 -3.47 -7.88
CA ASN A 540 -2.08 -2.35 -7.02
C ASN A 540 -1.56 -2.58 -5.59
N ILE A 541 -1.47 -1.52 -4.77
CA ILE A 541 -1.08 -1.64 -3.35
C ILE A 541 -1.86 -2.74 -2.63
N PHE A 542 -3.17 -2.77 -2.86
CA PHE A 542 -4.07 -3.86 -2.54
C PHE A 542 -4.99 -4.06 -3.74
N SER A 543 -5.29 -5.31 -4.07
CA SER A 543 -6.18 -5.64 -5.20
C SER A 543 -7.41 -6.39 -4.70
N VAL A 544 -8.35 -6.67 -5.61
CA VAL A 544 -9.55 -7.45 -5.33
C VAL A 544 -9.38 -8.86 -5.88
N SER A 545 -9.97 -9.83 -5.20
CA SER A 545 -9.97 -11.24 -5.56
C SER A 545 -11.37 -11.83 -5.51
N TYR A 546 -11.63 -12.82 -6.36
CA TYR A 546 -12.80 -13.67 -6.26
C TYR A 546 -12.46 -15.16 -6.39
N LEU A 547 -13.34 -15.97 -5.82
CA LEU A 547 -13.39 -17.43 -5.94
C LEU A 547 -14.79 -17.84 -6.37
N VAL A 548 -14.87 -18.70 -7.37
CA VAL A 548 -16.07 -19.47 -7.72
C VAL A 548 -15.92 -20.89 -7.21
N GLY A 549 -16.98 -21.47 -6.67
CA GLY A 549 -16.95 -22.85 -6.20
C GLY A 549 -18.35 -23.44 -6.16
N ASP A 550 -18.43 -24.61 -5.54
CA ASP A 550 -19.71 -25.12 -5.08
C ASP A 550 -20.36 -24.12 -4.10
N ARG A 551 -21.66 -24.28 -3.86
CA ARG A 551 -22.36 -23.54 -2.82
C ARG A 551 -21.64 -23.71 -1.47
N LEU A 552 -21.57 -22.65 -0.67
CA LEU A 552 -20.91 -22.68 0.63
C LEU A 552 -21.59 -23.74 1.49
N ASN A 553 -20.85 -24.78 1.87
CA ASN A 553 -21.37 -25.82 2.73
C ASN A 553 -21.35 -25.32 4.17
N LEU A 554 -22.53 -25.10 4.75
CA LEU A 554 -22.69 -24.51 6.08
C LEU A 554 -22.40 -25.49 7.23
N ASP A 555 -22.36 -26.81 6.95
CA ASP A 555 -21.97 -27.83 7.94
C ASP A 555 -20.45 -27.95 8.04
N THR A 556 -19.75 -27.93 6.90
CA THR A 556 -18.28 -28.04 6.85
C THR A 556 -17.57 -26.69 6.88
N LEU A 557 -18.32 -25.61 6.63
CA LEU A 557 -17.89 -24.22 6.47
C LEU A 557 -16.96 -24.03 5.27
N GLU A 558 -17.11 -24.83 4.21
CA GLU A 558 -16.18 -24.86 3.09
C GLU A 558 -16.80 -24.31 1.80
N LEU A 559 -16.08 -23.40 1.14
CA LEU A 559 -16.30 -23.10 -0.27
C LEU A 559 -15.29 -23.92 -1.10
N GLN A 560 -15.76 -25.03 -1.68
CA GLN A 560 -14.93 -25.86 -2.55
C GLN A 560 -14.74 -25.19 -3.89
N ASN A 561 -13.63 -24.48 -4.06
CA ASN A 561 -13.31 -23.76 -5.29
C ASN A 561 -12.43 -24.59 -6.23
N HIS A 562 -12.76 -24.60 -7.52
CA HIS A 562 -12.09 -25.44 -8.52
C HIS A 562 -11.06 -24.71 -9.39
N GLN A 563 -10.85 -23.42 -9.16
CA GLN A 563 -9.93 -22.56 -9.92
C GLN A 563 -9.03 -21.72 -8.99
N PRO A 564 -7.91 -21.19 -9.51
CA PRO A 564 -7.12 -20.16 -8.83
C PRO A 564 -7.94 -18.98 -8.33
N VAL A 565 -7.43 -18.27 -7.33
CA VAL A 565 -7.92 -16.94 -6.99
C VAL A 565 -7.65 -15.99 -8.16
N VAL A 566 -8.66 -15.25 -8.57
CA VAL A 566 -8.62 -14.38 -9.77
C VAL A 566 -9.00 -12.96 -9.36
N GLN A 567 -8.44 -11.94 -10.00
CA GLN A 567 -8.88 -10.57 -9.83
C GLN A 567 -10.03 -10.23 -10.78
N PRO A 568 -11.06 -9.50 -10.32
CA PRO A 568 -12.15 -9.08 -11.21
C PRO A 568 -11.73 -7.95 -12.15
N ASP A 569 -10.71 -7.15 -11.81
CA ASP A 569 -10.27 -6.00 -12.58
C ASP A 569 -8.74 -5.96 -12.69
N TYR A 570 -8.21 -5.66 -13.87
CA TYR A 570 -6.78 -5.56 -14.17
C TYR A 570 -6.25 -4.12 -14.21
N GLY A 571 -7.08 -3.14 -13.88
CA GLY A 571 -6.72 -1.73 -13.89
C GLY A 571 -5.92 -1.27 -12.68
N PHE A 572 -5.74 0.06 -12.60
CA PHE A 572 -4.99 0.72 -11.54
C PHE A 572 -5.83 1.02 -10.30
N ASP A 573 -7.13 1.28 -10.47
CA ASP A 573 -7.95 1.92 -9.44
C ASP A 573 -9.29 1.17 -9.29
N PHE A 574 -9.28 0.04 -8.58
CA PHE A 574 -10.47 -0.77 -8.32
C PHE A 574 -10.33 -1.50 -6.97
N TYR A 575 -11.20 -1.17 -6.01
CA TYR A 575 -11.13 -1.72 -4.66
C TYR A 575 -12.51 -1.81 -3.98
N ALA A 576 -12.59 -2.57 -2.89
CA ALA A 576 -13.76 -2.67 -2.00
C ALA A 576 -15.13 -2.83 -2.70
N PRO A 577 -15.30 -3.75 -3.66
CA PRO A 577 -16.58 -3.93 -4.32
C PRO A 577 -17.65 -4.46 -3.36
N GLN A 578 -18.90 -4.09 -3.63
CA GLN A 578 -20.07 -4.65 -2.97
C GLN A 578 -21.14 -5.01 -4.00
N THR A 579 -21.88 -6.09 -3.74
CA THR A 579 -22.95 -6.56 -4.63
C THR A 579 -24.31 -6.68 -3.94
N TYR A 580 -25.37 -6.64 -4.73
CA TYR A 580 -26.76 -6.85 -4.28
C TYR A 580 -27.64 -7.40 -5.40
N LEU A 581 -28.84 -7.86 -5.06
CA LEU A 581 -29.87 -8.23 -6.04
C LEU A 581 -30.87 -7.10 -6.19
N ASP A 582 -31.24 -6.80 -7.43
CA ASP A 582 -32.40 -5.96 -7.72
C ASP A 582 -33.70 -6.78 -7.83
N ASP A 583 -34.80 -6.09 -8.11
CA ASP A 583 -36.13 -6.68 -8.32
C ASP A 583 -36.24 -7.57 -9.56
N GLN A 584 -35.33 -7.40 -10.52
CA GLN A 584 -35.22 -8.25 -11.72
C GLN A 584 -34.34 -9.49 -11.49
N GLY A 585 -33.76 -9.63 -10.29
CA GLY A 585 -32.86 -10.73 -9.95
C GLY A 585 -31.45 -10.57 -10.53
N ARG A 586 -31.08 -9.39 -11.04
CA ARG A 586 -29.73 -9.08 -11.50
C ARG A 586 -28.82 -8.88 -10.29
N ARG A 587 -27.62 -9.46 -10.34
CA ARG A 587 -26.56 -9.19 -9.37
C ARG A 587 -25.80 -7.96 -9.81
N ILE A 588 -26.01 -6.83 -9.15
CA ILE A 588 -25.34 -5.57 -9.48
C ILE A 588 -24.15 -5.37 -8.54
N MET A 589 -23.02 -4.93 -9.10
CA MET A 589 -21.80 -4.58 -8.38
C MET A 589 -21.44 -3.11 -8.61
N LEU A 590 -21.03 -2.45 -7.52
CA LEU A 590 -20.31 -1.18 -7.56
C LEU A 590 -18.99 -1.38 -6.80
N ALA A 591 -17.94 -0.69 -7.22
CA ALA A 591 -16.64 -0.71 -6.56
C ALA A 591 -16.11 0.70 -6.33
N TRP A 592 -15.26 0.85 -5.33
CA TRP A 592 -14.51 2.09 -5.15
C TRP A 592 -13.41 2.19 -6.21
N ILE A 593 -13.42 3.28 -6.97
CA ILE A 593 -12.31 3.68 -7.84
C ILE A 593 -11.40 4.61 -7.03
N GLY A 594 -10.46 3.96 -6.36
CA GLY A 594 -9.40 4.51 -5.52
C GLY A 594 -8.72 3.38 -4.76
N LEU A 595 -7.63 3.70 -4.06
CA LEU A 595 -6.84 2.73 -3.33
C LEU A 595 -6.53 3.25 -1.92
N PRO A 596 -6.51 2.37 -0.90
CA PRO A 596 -6.02 2.75 0.42
C PRO A 596 -4.59 3.31 0.33
N ASP A 597 -4.27 4.30 1.16
CA ASP A 597 -2.95 4.91 1.27
C ASP A 597 -2.40 5.59 0.00
N ILE A 598 -3.27 5.83 -1.00
CA ILE A 598 -2.93 6.55 -2.24
C ILE A 598 -3.75 7.84 -2.35
N ASP A 599 -3.07 8.97 -2.42
CA ASP A 599 -3.68 10.28 -2.66
C ASP A 599 -3.73 10.58 -4.17
N PRO A 600 -4.92 10.62 -4.81
CA PRO A 600 -5.03 11.00 -6.22
C PRO A 600 -4.89 12.52 -6.40
N PRO A 601 -4.39 13.03 -7.54
CA PRO A 601 -4.25 14.46 -7.82
C PRO A 601 -5.47 15.34 -7.51
N SER A 602 -6.69 14.79 -7.55
CA SER A 602 -7.94 15.49 -7.19
C SER A 602 -7.98 16.01 -5.74
N VAL A 603 -7.14 15.47 -4.83
CA VAL A 603 -7.00 15.97 -3.44
C VAL A 603 -6.73 17.49 -3.38
N ARG A 604 -6.06 18.06 -4.39
CA ARG A 604 -5.80 19.51 -4.49
C ARG A 604 -7.07 20.36 -4.65
N HIS A 605 -8.17 19.72 -5.05
CA HIS A 605 -9.49 20.33 -5.22
C HIS A 605 -10.49 19.84 -4.17
N GLN A 606 -10.01 19.41 -3.00
CA GLN A 606 -10.83 19.00 -1.86
C GLN A 606 -11.76 17.80 -2.14
N TRP A 607 -11.42 16.91 -3.08
CA TRP A 607 -12.17 15.68 -3.28
C TRP A 607 -11.30 14.48 -3.68
N ALA A 608 -11.70 13.28 -3.24
CA ALA A 608 -11.04 12.03 -3.62
C ALA A 608 -12.03 10.85 -3.64
N GLY A 609 -11.77 9.89 -4.52
CA GLY A 609 -12.57 8.69 -4.71
C GLY A 609 -13.86 8.92 -5.51
N LEU A 610 -14.31 7.85 -6.14
CA LEU A 610 -15.57 7.72 -6.88
C LEU A 610 -16.00 6.25 -6.89
N LEU A 611 -17.24 5.97 -7.26
CA LEU A 611 -17.70 4.61 -7.53
C LEU A 611 -17.58 4.31 -9.02
N SER A 612 -17.34 3.04 -9.36
CA SER A 612 -17.46 2.53 -10.72
C SER A 612 -18.88 2.72 -11.25
N ILE A 613 -19.05 2.67 -12.56
CA ILE A 613 -20.37 2.44 -13.14
C ILE A 613 -20.95 1.12 -12.59
N PRO A 614 -22.28 1.00 -12.47
CA PRO A 614 -22.89 -0.23 -12.01
C PRO A 614 -22.63 -1.36 -13.02
N ARG A 615 -22.20 -2.52 -12.52
CA ARG A 615 -21.88 -3.70 -13.32
C ARG A 615 -22.82 -4.85 -12.98
N GLU A 616 -23.55 -5.37 -13.95
CA GLU A 616 -24.27 -6.63 -13.84
C GLU A 616 -23.26 -7.79 -13.88
N LEU A 617 -23.35 -8.68 -12.89
CA LEU A 617 -22.51 -9.86 -12.76
C LEU A 617 -23.21 -11.10 -13.29
N ASN A 618 -22.48 -11.87 -14.08
CA ASN A 618 -22.89 -13.20 -14.54
C ASN A 618 -21.71 -14.18 -14.46
N LEU A 619 -21.97 -15.47 -14.65
CA LEU A 619 -20.91 -16.48 -14.75
C LEU A 619 -20.89 -17.13 -16.13
N GLN A 620 -19.68 -17.29 -16.67
CA GLN A 620 -19.40 -18.13 -17.84
C GLN A 620 -18.31 -19.13 -17.47
N GLY A 621 -18.68 -20.40 -17.24
CA GLY A 621 -17.76 -21.33 -16.56
C GLY A 621 -17.35 -20.75 -15.21
N ASN A 622 -16.10 -20.85 -14.79
CA ASN A 622 -15.63 -20.27 -13.51
C ASN A 622 -15.21 -18.79 -13.60
N MET A 623 -15.54 -18.10 -14.68
CA MET A 623 -15.20 -16.69 -14.90
C MET A 623 -16.37 -15.79 -14.53
N LEU A 624 -16.07 -14.75 -13.74
CA LEU A 624 -17.01 -13.68 -13.43
C LEU A 624 -17.05 -12.69 -14.60
N ILE A 625 -18.20 -12.60 -15.23
CA ILE A 625 -18.47 -11.66 -16.34
C ILE A 625 -19.09 -10.40 -15.78
N GLN A 626 -18.57 -9.24 -16.17
CA GLN A 626 -19.03 -7.93 -15.72
C GLN A 626 -19.54 -7.11 -16.90
N SER A 627 -20.84 -6.80 -16.95
CA SER A 627 -21.43 -5.97 -17.99
C SER A 627 -21.88 -4.63 -17.43
N PRO A 628 -21.58 -3.48 -18.07
CA PRO A 628 -22.23 -2.21 -17.71
C PRO A 628 -23.75 -2.37 -17.80
N LEU A 629 -24.49 -1.76 -16.87
CA LEU A 629 -25.95 -1.74 -16.95
C LEU A 629 -26.43 -1.14 -18.27
N LYS A 630 -27.55 -1.65 -18.77
CA LYS A 630 -28.12 -1.22 -20.05
C LYS A 630 -28.71 0.18 -19.95
N GLU A 631 -29.17 0.56 -18.77
CA GLU A 631 -29.73 1.85 -18.44
C GLU A 631 -28.76 3.00 -18.76
N LEU A 632 -27.45 2.77 -18.65
CA LEU A 632 -26.43 3.75 -19.03
C LEU A 632 -26.43 4.12 -20.53
N GLN A 633 -27.08 3.33 -21.38
CA GLN A 633 -27.26 3.68 -22.79
C GLN A 633 -28.12 4.92 -22.98
N ASP A 634 -28.97 5.27 -22.01
CA ASP A 634 -29.80 6.47 -22.05
C ASP A 634 -28.98 7.77 -21.87
N LEU A 635 -27.70 7.65 -21.46
CA LEU A 635 -26.76 8.77 -21.47
C LEU A 635 -26.21 9.07 -22.87
N ARG A 636 -26.34 8.15 -23.84
CA ARG A 636 -25.77 8.30 -25.18
C ARG A 636 -26.41 9.46 -25.93
N GLN A 637 -25.57 10.29 -26.52
CA GLN A 637 -25.95 11.29 -27.51
C GLN A 637 -25.66 10.77 -28.92
N ASP A 638 -25.84 11.64 -29.92
CA ASP A 638 -25.62 11.30 -31.33
C ASP A 638 -24.20 10.76 -31.57
N SER A 639 -24.15 9.54 -32.09
CA SER A 639 -22.89 8.83 -32.31
C SER A 639 -22.20 9.22 -33.61
N TYR A 640 -20.89 9.03 -33.68
CA TYR A 640 -20.13 9.12 -34.93
C TYR A 640 -19.02 8.06 -34.99
N GLN A 641 -18.51 7.82 -36.20
CA GLN A 641 -17.46 6.84 -36.45
C GLN A 641 -16.07 7.44 -36.25
N VAL A 642 -15.18 6.67 -35.63
CA VAL A 642 -13.77 7.00 -35.41
C VAL A 642 -12.92 5.90 -36.01
N SER A 643 -12.10 6.23 -37.00
CA SER A 643 -11.17 5.28 -37.66
C SER A 643 -9.75 5.82 -37.80
N GLN A 644 -9.50 7.01 -37.27
CA GLN A 644 -8.24 7.76 -37.29
C GLN A 644 -8.30 8.80 -36.14
N THR A 645 -7.32 9.70 -36.08
CA THR A 645 -7.35 10.82 -35.14
C THR A 645 -8.58 11.71 -35.35
N VAL A 646 -9.31 11.97 -34.26
CA VAL A 646 -10.42 12.93 -34.21
C VAL A 646 -10.21 13.91 -33.06
N VAL A 647 -10.67 15.14 -33.26
CA VAL A 647 -10.78 16.12 -32.17
C VAL A 647 -12.04 15.78 -31.38
N LEU A 648 -11.90 15.76 -30.06
CA LEU A 648 -13.01 15.50 -29.15
C LEU A 648 -13.65 16.82 -28.72
N ASP A 649 -14.97 16.90 -28.85
CA ASP A 649 -15.76 18.03 -28.33
C ASP A 649 -16.07 17.87 -26.82
N THR A 650 -15.94 16.64 -26.29
CA THR A 650 -16.11 16.31 -24.87
C THR A 650 -15.14 15.22 -24.44
N THR A 651 -14.78 15.22 -23.15
CA THR A 651 -14.02 14.17 -22.47
C THR A 651 -14.91 13.05 -21.91
N THR A 652 -16.24 13.18 -22.04
CA THR A 652 -17.22 12.22 -21.55
C THR A 652 -17.84 11.44 -22.70
N PHE A 653 -17.46 10.18 -22.88
CA PHE A 653 -17.95 9.37 -23.98
C PHE A 653 -17.87 7.87 -23.71
N GLU A 654 -18.63 7.11 -24.49
CA GLU A 654 -18.51 5.68 -24.64
C GLU A 654 -17.95 5.36 -26.03
N LEU A 655 -17.06 4.38 -26.12
CA LEU A 655 -16.47 3.91 -27.37
C LEU A 655 -16.65 2.39 -27.50
N GLU A 656 -17.17 1.96 -28.64
CA GLU A 656 -17.40 0.54 -28.95
C GLU A 656 -16.73 0.14 -30.27
N PHE A 657 -15.97 -0.96 -30.26
CA PHE A 657 -15.43 -1.56 -31.48
C PHE A 657 -15.12 -3.05 -31.34
N SER A 658 -15.00 -3.70 -32.50
CA SER A 658 -14.65 -5.11 -32.60
C SER A 658 -13.52 -5.32 -33.60
N THR A 659 -12.49 -6.08 -33.22
CA THR A 659 -11.32 -6.31 -34.09
C THR A 659 -10.67 -7.67 -33.84
N LYS A 660 -10.00 -8.23 -34.86
CA LYS A 660 -9.10 -9.40 -34.71
C LYS A 660 -7.62 -9.01 -34.71
N GLN A 661 -7.35 -7.78 -35.10
CA GLN A 661 -6.01 -7.23 -35.26
C GLN A 661 -5.54 -6.60 -33.95
N ASP A 662 -4.23 -6.45 -33.84
CA ASP A 662 -3.61 -5.64 -32.80
C ASP A 662 -3.99 -4.18 -33.03
N PHE A 663 -4.05 -3.39 -31.95
CA PHE A 663 -4.54 -2.02 -32.01
C PHE A 663 -3.89 -1.14 -30.93
N THR A 664 -3.89 0.16 -31.18
CA THR A 664 -3.60 1.18 -30.16
C THR A 664 -4.72 2.21 -30.20
N LEU A 665 -5.27 2.49 -29.03
CA LEU A 665 -6.16 3.61 -28.74
C LEU A 665 -5.40 4.57 -27.85
N GLU A 666 -5.28 5.82 -28.28
CA GLU A 666 -4.62 6.89 -27.54
C GLU A 666 -5.60 8.05 -27.32
N MET A 667 -5.71 8.51 -26.09
CA MET A 667 -6.36 9.77 -25.78
C MET A 667 -5.32 10.77 -25.30
N SER A 668 -5.21 11.91 -25.99
CA SER A 668 -4.09 12.84 -25.81
C SER A 668 -4.51 14.30 -25.81
N ASN A 669 -3.57 15.16 -25.43
CA ASN A 669 -3.69 16.61 -25.52
C ASN A 669 -2.61 17.22 -26.44
N SER A 670 -2.74 18.51 -26.73
CA SER A 670 -1.78 19.24 -27.58
C SER A 670 -0.39 19.43 -26.95
N LYS A 671 -0.22 19.09 -25.66
CA LYS A 671 1.07 19.16 -24.95
C LYS A 671 1.86 17.85 -25.05
N GLY A 672 1.31 16.84 -25.72
CA GLY A 672 1.94 15.54 -25.89
C GLY A 672 1.80 14.61 -24.68
N HIS A 673 0.85 14.88 -23.77
CA HIS A 673 0.48 13.95 -22.70
C HIS A 673 -0.66 13.06 -23.17
N ASP A 674 -0.70 11.82 -22.68
CA ASP A 674 -1.67 10.82 -23.10
C ASP A 674 -1.94 9.73 -22.06
N ILE A 675 -3.01 8.99 -22.33
CA ILE A 675 -3.28 7.65 -21.81
C ILE A 675 -3.56 6.71 -22.99
N ARG A 676 -2.96 5.52 -22.96
CA ARG A 676 -3.05 4.55 -24.07
C ARG A 676 -3.62 3.22 -23.62
N PHE A 677 -4.52 2.68 -24.41
CA PHE A 677 -5.00 1.30 -24.31
C PHE A 677 -4.67 0.56 -25.60
N SER A 678 -4.04 -0.60 -25.51
CA SER A 678 -3.58 -1.32 -26.68
C SER A 678 -3.69 -2.83 -26.53
N LEU A 679 -3.70 -3.53 -27.66
CA LEU A 679 -3.48 -4.96 -27.76
C LEU A 679 -2.28 -5.19 -28.68
N HIS A 680 -1.18 -5.68 -28.13
CA HIS A 680 0.02 -6.11 -28.85
C HIS A 680 0.58 -7.36 -28.16
N ASP A 681 1.31 -8.21 -28.89
CA ASP A 681 2.01 -9.36 -28.31
C ASP A 681 1.12 -10.28 -27.44
N ASN A 682 -0.15 -10.46 -27.82
CA ASN A 682 -1.17 -11.24 -27.08
C ASN A 682 -1.48 -10.75 -25.67
N LYS A 683 -1.31 -9.45 -25.39
CA LYS A 683 -1.77 -8.84 -24.14
C LYS A 683 -2.39 -7.48 -24.35
N PHE A 684 -3.38 -7.19 -23.52
CA PHE A 684 -3.91 -5.84 -23.37
C PHE A 684 -3.01 -5.05 -22.45
N THR A 685 -2.73 -3.80 -22.80
CA THR A 685 -1.90 -2.89 -22.02
C THR A 685 -2.61 -1.55 -21.85
N LEU A 686 -2.79 -1.14 -20.61
CA LEU A 686 -3.21 0.21 -20.23
C LEU A 686 -1.99 0.96 -19.68
N ASP A 687 -1.58 2.01 -20.38
CA ASP A 687 -0.38 2.78 -20.11
C ASP A 687 -0.76 4.23 -19.79
N ARG A 688 -0.39 4.68 -18.60
CA ARG A 688 -0.60 6.05 -18.11
C ARG A 688 0.71 6.79 -17.83
N SER A 689 1.84 6.26 -18.32
CA SER A 689 3.20 6.78 -18.08
C SER A 689 3.44 8.19 -18.61
N ASN A 690 2.62 8.63 -19.57
CA ASN A 690 2.71 9.94 -20.19
C ASN A 690 1.55 10.87 -19.82
N ASN A 691 0.84 10.61 -18.70
CA ASN A 691 -0.16 11.53 -18.17
C ASN A 691 0.46 12.89 -17.81
N SER A 692 -0.36 13.94 -17.76
CA SER A 692 0.07 15.28 -17.32
C SER A 692 0.52 15.29 -15.86
N ILE A 693 -0.09 14.43 -15.02
CA ILE A 693 0.29 14.22 -13.64
C ILE A 693 0.29 12.72 -13.35
N LEU A 694 1.43 12.21 -12.88
CA LEU A 694 1.57 10.85 -12.39
C LEU A 694 1.32 10.78 -10.89
N TYR A 695 0.83 9.61 -10.45
CA TYR A 695 0.63 9.30 -9.05
C TYR A 695 0.68 7.78 -8.84
N ALA A 696 0.92 7.35 -7.60
CA ALA A 696 1.09 5.94 -7.23
C ALA A 696 2.16 5.19 -8.06
N GLU A 697 3.21 5.88 -8.47
CA GLU A 697 4.27 5.35 -9.36
C GLU A 697 5.01 4.15 -8.76
N ASP A 698 5.06 4.05 -7.43
CA ASP A 698 5.63 2.89 -6.71
C ASP A 698 4.91 1.57 -7.07
N TYR A 699 3.68 1.64 -7.57
CA TYR A 699 2.87 0.51 -8.02
C TYR A 699 2.80 0.42 -9.56
N GLY A 700 3.71 1.10 -10.25
CA GLY A 700 3.84 1.12 -11.70
C GLY A 700 2.85 2.04 -12.41
N VAL A 701 3.16 2.31 -13.67
CA VAL A 701 2.38 3.18 -14.57
C VAL A 701 1.83 2.44 -15.79
N ILE A 702 1.99 1.11 -15.81
CA ILE A 702 1.47 0.20 -16.83
C ILE A 702 0.69 -0.94 -16.16
N ARG A 703 -0.44 -1.35 -16.75
CA ARG A 703 -1.21 -2.53 -16.37
C ARG A 703 -1.42 -3.43 -17.58
N ASN A 704 -1.41 -4.74 -17.36
CA ASN A 704 -1.60 -5.73 -18.41
C ASN A 704 -2.73 -6.70 -18.06
N ALA A 705 -3.42 -7.18 -19.09
CA ALA A 705 -4.34 -8.31 -19.01
C ALA A 705 -4.10 -9.29 -20.17
N PRO A 706 -4.22 -10.61 -19.97
CA PRO A 706 -3.97 -11.58 -21.02
C PRO A 706 -5.05 -11.53 -22.12
N ARG A 707 -4.66 -11.78 -23.37
CA ARG A 707 -5.61 -11.98 -24.47
C ARG A 707 -6.27 -13.35 -24.36
N LEU A 708 -7.59 -13.38 -24.15
CA LEU A 708 -8.35 -14.64 -24.01
C LEU A 708 -8.94 -15.15 -25.33
N ASP A 709 -9.30 -14.24 -26.25
CA ASP A 709 -10.00 -14.56 -27.49
C ASP A 709 -9.22 -14.06 -28.71
N ARG A 710 -9.50 -14.57 -29.90
CA ARG A 710 -8.95 -14.01 -31.15
C ARG A 710 -9.73 -12.77 -31.59
N GLN A 711 -11.06 -12.83 -31.53
CA GLN A 711 -11.94 -11.68 -31.75
C GLN A 711 -12.02 -10.87 -30.47
N GLN A 712 -11.71 -9.58 -30.55
CA GLN A 712 -11.92 -8.64 -29.45
C GLN A 712 -13.21 -7.87 -29.65
N ASN A 713 -13.94 -7.66 -28.55
CA ASN A 713 -15.01 -6.68 -28.45
C ASN A 713 -14.65 -5.74 -27.30
N ILE A 714 -14.43 -4.47 -27.61
CA ILE A 714 -14.01 -3.46 -26.64
C ILE A 714 -15.16 -2.48 -26.45
N ARG A 715 -15.52 -2.26 -25.19
CA ARG A 715 -16.45 -1.23 -24.76
C ARG A 715 -15.75 -0.40 -23.68
N LEU A 716 -15.52 0.88 -23.96
CA LEU A 716 -14.76 1.80 -23.12
C LEU A 716 -15.69 2.93 -22.67
N PHE A 717 -15.71 3.24 -21.38
CA PHE A 717 -16.34 4.43 -20.83
C PHE A 717 -15.24 5.39 -20.36
N VAL A 718 -15.32 6.64 -20.79
CA VAL A 718 -14.38 7.69 -20.42
C VAL A 718 -15.17 8.84 -19.82
N ASP A 719 -14.80 9.22 -18.61
CA ASP A 719 -15.24 10.42 -17.92
C ASP A 719 -14.03 11.33 -17.67
N ASN A 720 -14.22 12.50 -17.08
CA ASN A 720 -13.23 13.58 -17.02
C ASN A 720 -11.88 13.21 -16.39
N SER A 721 -11.83 12.20 -15.51
CA SER A 721 -10.57 11.71 -14.92
C SER A 721 -10.60 10.22 -14.58
N VAL A 722 -11.47 9.45 -15.23
CA VAL A 722 -11.60 8.00 -15.03
C VAL A 722 -11.99 7.33 -16.34
N LEU A 723 -11.45 6.14 -16.57
CA LEU A 723 -11.90 5.25 -17.63
C LEU A 723 -12.15 3.83 -17.10
N GLU A 724 -13.13 3.17 -17.72
CA GLU A 724 -13.48 1.78 -17.48
C GLU A 724 -13.53 1.02 -18.82
N ILE A 725 -12.74 -0.03 -18.93
CA ILE A 725 -12.61 -0.84 -20.15
C ILE A 725 -13.25 -2.19 -19.89
N PHE A 726 -14.20 -2.59 -20.73
CA PHE A 726 -14.83 -3.90 -20.74
C PHE A 726 -14.38 -4.66 -21.98
N ILE A 727 -13.63 -5.73 -21.76
CA ILE A 727 -12.99 -6.52 -22.80
C ILE A 727 -13.77 -7.82 -22.99
N ASN A 728 -14.10 -8.12 -24.25
CA ASN A 728 -14.78 -9.32 -24.70
C ASN A 728 -16.09 -9.57 -23.95
N ASN A 729 -16.93 -8.53 -23.90
CA ASN A 729 -18.20 -8.53 -23.18
C ASN A 729 -18.03 -8.75 -21.66
N GLY A 730 -16.96 -8.19 -21.08
CA GLY A 730 -16.77 -8.20 -19.64
C GLY A 730 -16.03 -9.39 -19.06
N LYS A 731 -15.36 -10.20 -19.89
CA LYS A 731 -14.46 -11.27 -19.41
C LYS A 731 -13.25 -10.73 -18.65
N HIS A 732 -12.76 -9.58 -19.10
CA HIS A 732 -11.77 -8.77 -18.38
C HIS A 732 -12.28 -7.34 -18.29
N THR A 733 -11.94 -6.69 -17.19
CA THR A 733 -12.15 -5.25 -17.03
C THR A 733 -10.85 -4.57 -16.61
N MET A 734 -10.70 -3.31 -16.99
CA MET A 734 -9.60 -2.46 -16.53
C MET A 734 -10.14 -1.09 -16.14
N THR A 735 -9.94 -0.70 -14.89
CA THR A 735 -10.40 0.58 -14.36
C THR A 735 -9.24 1.47 -13.95
N SER A 736 -9.22 2.74 -14.36
CA SER A 736 -8.13 3.66 -14.01
C SER A 736 -8.62 5.08 -13.87
N ARG A 737 -8.11 5.77 -12.85
CA ARG A 737 -8.01 7.23 -12.93
C ARG A 737 -6.93 7.62 -13.92
N PHE A 738 -7.11 8.77 -14.54
CA PHE A 738 -6.09 9.36 -15.40
C PHE A 738 -6.14 10.88 -15.29
N PHE A 739 -5.03 11.55 -15.62
CA PHE A 739 -4.90 12.99 -15.51
C PHE A 739 -4.18 13.53 -16.73
N VAL A 740 -4.92 13.72 -17.81
CA VAL A 740 -4.46 14.37 -19.04
C VAL A 740 -5.14 15.73 -19.15
N ASP A 741 -4.42 16.80 -18.80
CA ASP A 741 -4.98 18.15 -18.77
C ASP A 741 -5.44 18.59 -20.16
N ASP A 742 -6.66 19.12 -20.26
CA ASP A 742 -7.23 19.60 -21.53
C ASP A 742 -7.16 18.56 -22.67
N MET A 743 -7.39 17.28 -22.34
CA MET A 743 -7.52 16.18 -23.31
C MET A 743 -8.54 16.52 -24.39
N ASN A 744 -8.14 16.41 -25.66
CA ASN A 744 -8.95 16.88 -26.78
C ASN A 744 -8.78 16.06 -28.07
N SER A 745 -8.06 14.94 -28.01
CA SER A 745 -7.77 14.10 -29.16
C SER A 745 -7.98 12.63 -28.80
N LEU A 746 -8.61 11.89 -29.71
CA LEU A 746 -8.68 10.44 -29.69
C LEU A 746 -8.07 9.91 -30.99
N THR A 747 -7.09 9.03 -30.89
CA THR A 747 -6.45 8.36 -32.02
C THR A 747 -6.65 6.86 -31.92
N LEU A 748 -7.07 6.25 -33.02
CA LEU A 748 -7.20 4.81 -33.17
C LEU A 748 -6.31 4.34 -34.32
N SER A 749 -5.63 3.21 -34.13
CA SER A 749 -4.75 2.61 -35.14
C SER A 749 -5.48 2.31 -36.45
N GLU A 750 -4.77 2.47 -37.58
CA GLU A 750 -5.31 2.19 -38.91
C GLU A 750 -5.91 0.79 -39.03
N GLY A 751 -7.04 0.68 -39.75
CA GLY A 751 -7.73 -0.60 -39.98
C GLY A 751 -8.67 -1.02 -38.85
N VAL A 752 -8.80 -0.22 -37.78
CA VAL A 752 -9.83 -0.37 -36.75
C VAL A 752 -10.80 0.81 -36.84
N ALA A 753 -12.10 0.53 -36.79
CA ALA A 753 -13.15 1.54 -36.73
C ALA A 753 -13.99 1.32 -35.47
N ALA A 754 -14.33 2.42 -34.80
CA ALA A 754 -15.10 2.44 -33.57
C ALA A 754 -16.29 3.39 -33.69
N THR A 755 -17.34 3.11 -32.93
CA THR A 755 -18.47 4.01 -32.74
C THR A 755 -18.29 4.73 -31.42
N LEU A 756 -18.24 6.07 -31.46
CA LEU A 756 -18.17 6.92 -30.28
C LEU A 756 -19.55 7.52 -30.01
N TYR A 757 -20.00 7.41 -28.77
CA TYR A 757 -21.20 8.05 -28.25
C TYR A 757 -20.79 9.07 -27.18
N PRO A 758 -20.92 10.39 -27.42
CA PRO A 758 -20.80 11.36 -26.33
C PRO A 758 -21.82 11.01 -25.25
N LEU A 759 -21.45 11.13 -23.97
CA LEU A 759 -22.33 10.83 -22.84
C LEU A 759 -22.76 12.11 -22.14
N ALA A 760 -24.07 12.21 -21.87
CA ALA A 760 -24.62 13.18 -20.94
C ALA A 760 -24.16 12.90 -19.50
N GLY A 761 -24.21 13.91 -18.64
CA GLY A 761 -23.99 13.73 -17.20
C GLY A 761 -25.22 13.16 -16.49
N ILE A 762 -24.99 12.52 -15.35
CA ILE A 762 -26.09 12.08 -14.47
C ILE A 762 -26.67 13.25 -13.69
N ASN A 763 -27.97 13.18 -13.43
CA ASN A 763 -28.73 14.27 -12.81
C ASN A 763 -28.91 14.07 -11.30
N GLY A 764 -29.07 15.17 -10.57
CA GLY A 764 -29.44 15.14 -9.14
C GLY A 764 -28.30 14.89 -8.15
N LEU A 765 -27.08 14.71 -8.63
CA LEU A 765 -25.86 14.75 -7.83
C LEU A 765 -25.30 16.18 -7.78
N ASN A 766 -24.64 16.57 -6.67
CA ASN A 766 -24.04 17.89 -6.36
C ASN A 766 -24.84 18.86 -5.47
N THR A 767 -25.98 18.46 -4.90
CA THR A 767 -26.69 19.27 -3.89
C THR A 767 -26.28 18.82 -2.49
N ALA A 768 -25.08 19.19 -2.02
CA ALA A 768 -24.66 18.83 -0.67
C ALA A 768 -25.67 19.36 0.37
N LYS A 769 -26.47 18.47 0.96
CA LYS A 769 -27.38 18.78 2.07
C LYS A 769 -26.68 18.46 3.38
N ILE A 770 -25.84 19.38 3.85
CA ILE A 770 -25.41 19.35 5.25
C ILE A 770 -26.37 20.25 6.00
N GLN A 771 -27.33 19.65 6.72
CA GLN A 771 -28.15 20.35 7.70
C GLN A 771 -27.37 20.55 9.00
#